data_AF-A0A933JQQ2-F1
#
_entry.id   AF-A0A933JQQ2-F1
#
_cell.length_a   1.000
_cell.length_b   1.000
_cell.length_c   1.000
_cell.angle_alpha   90.00
_cell.angle_beta   90.00
_cell.angle_gamma   90.00
#
_symmetry.space_group_name_H-M   'P 1'
#
loop_
_entity.id
_entity.type
_entity.pdbx_description
1 polymer ?
#
loop_
_entity_poly.entity_id
_entity_poly.type
_entity_poly.pdbx_seq_one_letter_code
_entity_poly.pdbx_strand_id
1 'polypeptide(L)'
;MLVSFRERMLGSIEGTHGRSPISFEIEAKGGPALRFLSRGKTRIVGVISVPPFADAAPLAGRLEVSLIPGRTISYDFEFVGSDGEPYRFVGEKNVKLTHPVDGLTQMAGRLMRDGSVIASGRVDFLLPDLPSFLASWSLSPEWSPRLPLSESEREILRALADAMIPAGRFVPEVDELTQDAALRYLDHFPVPLLFGYRAGLFALESLSLATTRARFTKLSRTERTELLERVMDHAESSFASLSAARLVHLLTASIKLVHFGRADYARAIGHPIATPVAAEPVPRHFERVRSAGELDSDRELEADVVIVGTGAGGGALAKELAERGVAVLVIEEGGYQTRKDFSGPPIERMHRVWRDHGLTFAIGEPAIIVPLGRTVGGTTAINSGTCFRAPDRVLLEWVREGGFPEDFLPGSFGHYYDKVANELGVTAGTKQLCGAIGEVVGRGADAMGLSHGPLPRNAPDCDAQAECILGCPTGAKRSTDVSYVPRALKAGATVLTGLRAERFVLKGSNVRAIEARAGERKLLVRGRSFVLSMGSLMTPTFLERQGLDLPRLGKNLSVHPALGLVALMDEDMQPWHAVPQGYGFSGYEDEGICFEGFYLPPPLFPPMLPMAGRELTWWMDRFRNLGQFGFMVKDPGVGRVRMGPDGRSLIFYSADDATVKKLVRGIAVLSEVLIRGGAKQVVTGAMGVPPVTSVTAARALEDRGIRGSQLAALGAHPLGTCAMGANAERGVVDFEHRVFGFENLYVVDGSSVPTSLGVNPQMTIMAMATRAAELLARA
;
A
#
# COMPACT_ATOMS: atom_id res chain seq x y z
N MET A 1 -23.99 -5.37 -1.94
CA MET A 1 -23.74 -3.93 -2.10
C MET A 1 -25.04 -3.25 -2.48
N LEU A 2 -25.75 -2.71 -1.49
CA LEU A 2 -26.89 -1.83 -1.74
C LEU A 2 -26.35 -0.50 -2.29
N VAL A 3 -27.10 0.13 -3.18
CA VAL A 3 -26.74 1.43 -3.77
C VAL A 3 -27.61 2.49 -3.13
N SER A 4 -27.02 3.51 -2.51
CA SER A 4 -27.74 4.73 -2.18
C SER A 4 -27.10 5.95 -2.83
N PHE A 5 -27.92 6.86 -3.34
CA PHE A 5 -27.47 8.11 -3.94
C PHE A 5 -28.48 9.24 -3.70
N ARG A 6 -28.01 10.48 -3.85
CA ARG A 6 -28.84 11.69 -3.84
C ARG A 6 -28.77 12.36 -5.20
N GLU A 7 -29.92 12.80 -5.71
CA GLU A 7 -30.03 13.47 -7.01
C GLU A 7 -30.79 14.79 -6.85
N ARG A 8 -30.27 15.85 -7.47
CA ARG A 8 -30.91 17.15 -7.54
C ARG A 8 -31.23 17.49 -9.00
N MET A 9 -32.44 17.96 -9.25
CA MET A 9 -32.97 18.29 -10.58
C MET A 9 -33.57 19.70 -10.56
N LEU A 10 -33.32 20.48 -11.61
CA LEU A 10 -33.82 21.85 -11.78
C LEU A 10 -34.36 22.05 -13.20
N GLY A 11 -35.42 22.82 -13.38
CA GLY A 11 -35.89 23.18 -14.72
C GLY A 11 -37.11 24.07 -14.69
N SER A 12 -37.94 23.94 -15.72
CA SER A 12 -39.20 24.68 -15.81
C SER A 12 -40.30 23.86 -16.47
N ILE A 13 -41.50 23.94 -15.92
CA ILE A 13 -42.72 23.40 -16.50
C ILE A 13 -43.64 24.55 -16.93
N GLU A 14 -44.39 24.34 -18.00
CA GLU A 14 -45.34 25.30 -18.54
C GLU A 14 -46.74 24.70 -18.46
N GLY A 15 -47.69 25.48 -17.95
CA GLY A 15 -49.06 25.04 -17.72
C GLY A 15 -50.02 26.21 -17.63
N THR A 16 -51.16 25.97 -16.97
CA THR A 16 -52.25 26.95 -16.84
C THR A 16 -51.85 28.27 -16.17
N HIS A 17 -50.78 28.28 -15.39
CA HIS A 17 -50.24 29.46 -14.70
C HIS A 17 -49.01 30.08 -15.39
N GLY A 18 -48.76 29.72 -16.65
CA GLY A 18 -47.54 30.10 -17.38
C GLY A 18 -46.36 29.22 -17.03
N ARG A 19 -45.14 29.76 -17.23
CA ARG A 19 -43.89 29.05 -16.99
C ARG A 19 -43.50 29.12 -15.52
N SER A 20 -43.47 27.96 -14.86
CA SER A 20 -43.07 27.78 -13.46
C SER A 20 -41.70 27.12 -13.37
N PRO A 21 -40.77 27.62 -12.53
CA PRO A 21 -39.57 26.87 -12.19
C PRO A 21 -39.93 25.63 -11.38
N ILE A 22 -39.21 24.54 -11.59
CA ILE A 22 -39.33 23.30 -10.81
C ILE A 22 -37.96 22.87 -10.32
N SER A 23 -37.88 22.46 -9.06
CA SER A 23 -36.69 21.86 -8.48
C SER A 23 -37.07 20.73 -7.55
N PHE A 24 -36.36 19.61 -7.58
CA PHE A 24 -36.49 18.57 -6.57
C PHE A 24 -35.16 17.93 -6.22
N GLU A 25 -35.07 17.48 -4.97
CA GLU A 25 -33.96 16.69 -4.45
C GLU A 25 -34.50 15.37 -3.91
N ILE A 26 -33.91 14.25 -4.31
CA ILE A 26 -34.34 12.91 -3.91
C ILE A 26 -33.19 12.09 -3.34
N GLU A 27 -33.51 11.22 -2.40
CA GLU A 27 -32.66 10.13 -1.93
C GLU A 27 -33.25 8.79 -2.39
N ALA A 28 -32.42 7.95 -3.02
CA ALA A 28 -32.80 6.63 -3.53
C ALA A 28 -31.98 5.53 -2.83
N LYS A 29 -32.61 4.38 -2.53
CA LYS A 29 -31.97 3.20 -1.91
C LYS A 29 -32.24 1.92 -2.71
N GLY A 30 -31.38 1.63 -3.68
CA GLY A 30 -31.44 0.48 -4.55
C GLY A 30 -30.80 -0.81 -4.01
N GLY A 31 -31.18 -1.93 -4.61
CA GLY A 31 -30.59 -3.25 -4.38
C GLY A 31 -29.16 -3.41 -4.93
N PRO A 32 -28.66 -4.65 -5.12
CA PRO A 32 -27.32 -4.92 -5.64
C PRO A 32 -26.97 -4.12 -6.91
N ALA A 33 -25.87 -3.36 -6.90
CA ALA A 33 -25.52 -2.38 -7.93
C ALA A 33 -25.69 -2.85 -9.39
N LEU A 34 -25.18 -4.04 -9.73
CA LEU A 34 -25.31 -4.62 -11.08
C LEU A 34 -26.76 -4.95 -11.47
N ARG A 35 -27.57 -5.43 -10.52
CA ARG A 35 -29.01 -5.68 -10.77
C ARG A 35 -29.77 -4.36 -10.85
N PHE A 36 -29.47 -3.42 -9.96
CA PHE A 36 -30.12 -2.11 -9.90
C PHE A 36 -29.93 -1.30 -11.18
N LEU A 37 -28.71 -1.28 -11.74
CA LEU A 37 -28.43 -0.59 -13.00
C LEU A 37 -29.08 -1.28 -14.22
N SER A 38 -29.37 -2.59 -14.15
CA SER A 38 -29.98 -3.32 -15.27
C SER A 38 -31.51 -3.21 -15.32
N ARG A 39 -32.20 -3.45 -14.19
CA ARG A 39 -33.68 -3.50 -14.05
C ARG A 39 -34.12 -3.16 -12.62
N GLY A 40 -33.58 -2.09 -12.05
CA GLY A 40 -33.82 -1.70 -10.67
C GLY A 40 -35.13 -0.94 -10.49
N LYS A 41 -35.89 -1.26 -9.45
CA LYS A 41 -36.95 -0.39 -8.91
C LYS A 41 -36.59 -0.03 -7.47
N THR A 42 -36.69 1.24 -7.11
CA THR A 42 -36.46 1.70 -5.74
C THR A 42 -37.50 2.72 -5.32
N ARG A 43 -37.75 2.79 -4.02
CA ARG A 43 -38.45 3.91 -3.41
C ARG A 43 -37.53 5.14 -3.40
N ILE A 44 -38.12 6.31 -3.59
CA ILE A 44 -37.47 7.62 -3.44
C ILE A 44 -38.26 8.46 -2.44
N VAL A 45 -37.53 9.29 -1.70
CA VAL A 45 -38.07 10.30 -0.79
C VAL A 45 -37.27 11.58 -0.98
N GLY A 46 -37.88 12.74 -0.77
CA GLY A 46 -37.21 14.01 -1.06
C GLY A 46 -38.05 15.24 -0.79
N VAL A 47 -37.65 16.34 -1.43
CA VAL A 47 -38.36 17.62 -1.40
C VAL A 47 -38.49 18.20 -2.80
N ILE A 48 -39.62 18.84 -3.09
CA ILE A 48 -39.92 19.51 -4.36
C ILE A 48 -40.41 20.94 -4.13
N SER A 49 -39.92 21.87 -4.95
CA SER A 49 -40.44 23.23 -5.08
C SER A 49 -40.86 23.46 -6.52
N VAL A 50 -42.09 23.92 -6.72
CA VAL A 50 -42.68 24.22 -8.02
C VAL A 50 -43.74 25.33 -7.86
N PRO A 51 -43.34 26.61 -7.77
CA PRO A 51 -44.28 27.71 -7.57
C PRO A 51 -45.25 27.90 -8.75
N PRO A 52 -46.53 28.23 -8.53
CA PRO A 52 -47.17 28.48 -7.23
C PRO A 52 -47.67 27.20 -6.52
N PHE A 53 -47.47 26.02 -7.10
CA PHE A 53 -48.10 24.78 -6.66
C PHE A 53 -47.51 24.21 -5.36
N ALA A 54 -46.20 24.31 -5.15
CA ALA A 54 -45.54 23.84 -3.92
C ALA A 54 -44.25 24.61 -3.63
N ASP A 55 -43.95 24.77 -2.34
CA ASP A 55 -42.66 25.27 -1.86
C ASP A 55 -42.08 24.30 -0.82
N ALA A 56 -40.93 23.69 -1.14
CA ALA A 56 -40.21 22.71 -0.32
C ALA A 56 -41.11 21.58 0.24
N ALA A 57 -42.09 21.14 -0.55
CA ALA A 57 -43.02 20.10 -0.14
C ALA A 57 -42.32 18.73 -0.09
N PRO A 58 -42.55 17.91 0.95
CA PRO A 58 -42.08 16.54 0.99
C PRO A 58 -42.67 15.72 -0.17
N LEU A 59 -41.83 14.92 -0.83
CA LEU A 59 -42.25 13.99 -1.87
C LEU A 59 -41.90 12.55 -1.51
N ALA A 60 -42.71 11.61 -2.02
CA ALA A 60 -42.40 10.19 -1.97
C ALA A 60 -42.87 9.48 -3.23
N GLY A 61 -42.09 8.51 -3.71
CA GLY A 61 -42.45 7.78 -4.92
C GLY A 61 -41.49 6.67 -5.28
N ARG A 62 -41.35 6.44 -6.58
CA ARG A 62 -40.54 5.38 -7.15
C ARG A 62 -39.64 5.91 -8.27
N LEU A 63 -38.49 5.28 -8.36
CA LEU A 63 -37.55 5.40 -9.46
C LEU A 63 -37.36 4.01 -10.09
N GLU A 64 -37.48 3.95 -11.40
CA GLU A 64 -37.25 2.73 -12.18
C GLU A 64 -36.11 2.95 -13.18
N VAL A 65 -35.12 2.06 -13.15
CA VAL A 65 -33.93 2.09 -14.00
C VAL A 65 -33.95 0.85 -14.89
N SER A 66 -34.01 1.04 -16.21
CA SER A 66 -34.04 -0.03 -17.20
C SER A 66 -33.02 0.25 -18.31
N LEU A 67 -31.73 0.10 -18.02
CA LEU A 67 -30.67 0.40 -19.01
C LEU A 67 -30.51 -0.70 -20.07
N ILE A 68 -31.00 -1.92 -19.81
CA ILE A 68 -30.97 -3.05 -20.76
C ILE A 68 -32.31 -3.82 -20.70
N PRO A 69 -33.17 -3.80 -21.74
CA PRO A 69 -33.04 -3.18 -23.07
C PRO A 69 -33.70 -1.78 -23.19
N GLY A 70 -34.35 -1.27 -22.14
CA GLY A 70 -35.25 -0.11 -22.20
C GLY A 70 -34.55 1.23 -22.46
N ARG A 71 -33.29 1.38 -22.02
CA ARG A 71 -32.52 2.63 -22.03
C ARG A 71 -33.23 3.81 -21.35
N THR A 72 -34.06 3.55 -20.35
CA THR A 72 -34.87 4.55 -19.67
C THR A 72 -34.60 4.64 -18.17
N ILE A 73 -34.79 5.84 -17.61
CA ILE A 73 -34.91 6.09 -16.18
C ILE A 73 -36.23 6.84 -15.96
N SER A 74 -37.16 6.24 -15.22
CA SER A 74 -38.51 6.77 -15.00
C SER A 74 -38.70 7.19 -13.54
N TYR A 75 -39.26 8.38 -13.35
CA TYR A 75 -39.57 9.02 -12.07
C TYR A 75 -41.07 9.10 -11.91
N ASP A 76 -41.58 8.70 -10.75
CA ASP A 76 -43.00 8.70 -10.44
C ASP A 76 -43.20 8.93 -8.95
N PHE A 77 -43.59 10.15 -8.56
CA PHE A 77 -43.72 10.52 -7.15
C PHE A 77 -44.86 11.50 -6.89
N GLU A 78 -45.35 11.48 -5.65
CA GLU A 78 -46.46 12.29 -5.17
C GLU A 78 -45.99 13.26 -4.10
N PHE A 79 -46.68 14.41 -4.00
CA PHE A 79 -46.47 15.43 -2.98
C PHE A 79 -47.78 16.18 -2.72
N VAL A 80 -47.86 16.91 -1.61
CA VAL A 80 -49.01 17.77 -1.28
C VAL A 80 -48.64 19.21 -1.60
N GLY A 81 -49.48 19.89 -2.39
CA GLY A 81 -49.28 21.28 -2.79
C GLY A 81 -49.56 22.29 -1.68
N SER A 82 -49.21 23.55 -1.91
CA SER A 82 -49.46 24.67 -1.00
C SER A 82 -50.96 24.94 -0.79
N ASP A 83 -51.82 24.43 -1.68
CA ASP A 83 -53.28 24.45 -1.58
C ASP A 83 -53.86 23.27 -0.76
N GLY A 84 -53.00 22.38 -0.24
CA GLY A 84 -53.39 21.20 0.53
C GLY A 84 -53.78 19.99 -0.33
N GLU A 85 -53.66 20.09 -1.65
CA GLU A 85 -54.17 19.11 -2.60
C GLU A 85 -53.06 18.16 -3.09
N PRO A 86 -53.39 16.91 -3.46
CA PRO A 86 -52.39 15.95 -3.92
C PRO A 86 -51.97 16.22 -5.38
N TYR A 87 -50.66 16.23 -5.60
CA TYR A 87 -50.04 16.34 -6.92
C TYR A 87 -49.16 15.12 -7.20
N ARG A 88 -49.05 14.76 -8.47
CA ARG A 88 -48.15 13.70 -8.94
C ARG A 88 -47.25 14.21 -10.04
N PHE A 89 -45.96 13.90 -9.94
CA PHE A 89 -44.99 14.19 -10.98
C PHE A 89 -44.53 12.89 -11.64
N VAL A 90 -44.55 12.88 -12.98
CA VAL A 90 -44.07 11.77 -13.79
C VAL A 90 -43.04 12.30 -14.80
N GLY A 91 -41.86 11.69 -14.83
CA GLY A 91 -40.80 12.07 -15.77
C GLY A 91 -40.02 10.86 -16.30
N GLU A 92 -39.46 10.99 -17.49
CA GLU A 92 -38.65 9.93 -18.10
C GLU A 92 -37.40 10.50 -18.80
N LYS A 93 -36.26 9.87 -18.55
CA LYS A 93 -34.97 10.13 -19.20
C LYS A 93 -34.64 9.03 -20.21
N ASN A 94 -34.11 9.41 -21.37
CA ASN A 94 -33.67 8.50 -22.42
C ASN A 94 -32.12 8.48 -22.50
N VAL A 95 -31.50 7.34 -22.17
CA VAL A 95 -30.04 7.19 -22.12
C VAL A 95 -29.49 6.73 -23.46
N LYS A 96 -28.78 7.61 -24.19
CA LYS A 96 -28.14 7.28 -25.47
C LYS A 96 -26.70 6.77 -25.25
N LEU A 97 -26.32 5.63 -25.84
CA LEU A 97 -24.97 5.06 -25.73
C LEU A 97 -23.87 5.92 -26.38
N THR A 98 -24.22 6.73 -27.38
CA THR A 98 -23.28 7.60 -28.11
C THR A 98 -23.02 8.93 -27.41
N HIS A 99 -23.97 9.40 -26.58
CA HIS A 99 -23.88 10.62 -25.78
C HIS A 99 -24.49 10.37 -24.39
N PRO A 100 -23.82 9.55 -23.54
CA PRO A 100 -24.41 9.08 -22.28
C PRO A 100 -24.62 10.22 -21.28
N VAL A 101 -23.79 11.27 -21.34
CA VAL A 101 -23.90 12.44 -20.46
C VAL A 101 -25.13 13.27 -20.79
N ASP A 102 -25.38 13.57 -22.07
CA ASP A 102 -26.54 14.37 -22.50
C ASP A 102 -27.88 13.65 -22.25
N GLY A 103 -27.90 12.32 -22.34
CA GLY A 103 -29.09 11.51 -22.04
C GLY A 103 -29.41 11.39 -20.55
N LEU A 104 -28.42 11.61 -19.68
CA LEU A 104 -28.60 11.63 -18.22
C LEU A 104 -29.06 13.00 -17.71
N THR A 105 -28.80 14.05 -18.49
CA THR A 105 -29.02 15.43 -18.06
C THR A 105 -30.38 16.00 -18.38
N GLN A 106 -31.12 15.47 -19.37
CA GLN A 106 -32.42 16.03 -19.76
C GLN A 106 -33.58 15.07 -19.47
N MET A 107 -34.64 15.57 -18.82
CA MET A 107 -35.87 14.82 -18.53
C MET A 107 -37.11 15.60 -18.98
N ALA A 108 -38.00 14.94 -19.71
CA ALA A 108 -39.35 15.45 -19.92
C ALA A 108 -40.21 15.10 -18.70
N GLY A 109 -40.86 16.11 -18.09
CA GLY A 109 -41.67 15.97 -16.88
C GLY A 109 -43.10 16.46 -17.08
N ARG A 110 -44.05 15.80 -16.42
CA ARG A 110 -45.46 16.18 -16.35
C ARG A 110 -45.88 16.28 -14.90
N LEU A 111 -46.48 17.42 -14.55
CA LEU A 111 -47.15 17.63 -13.28
C LEU A 111 -48.65 17.35 -13.47
N MET A 112 -49.21 16.53 -12.59
CA MET A 112 -50.56 16.01 -12.68
C MET A 112 -51.36 16.29 -11.41
N ARG A 113 -52.66 16.54 -11.59
CA ARG A 113 -53.67 16.66 -10.53
C ARG A 113 -54.94 15.96 -11.00
N ASP A 114 -55.56 15.14 -10.16
CA ASP A 114 -56.79 14.39 -10.46
C ASP A 114 -56.75 13.62 -11.79
N GLY A 115 -55.59 13.05 -12.12
CA GLY A 115 -55.36 12.30 -13.37
C GLY A 115 -55.16 13.16 -14.63
N SER A 116 -55.29 14.48 -14.54
CA SER A 116 -55.09 15.43 -15.64
C SER A 116 -53.70 16.07 -15.57
N VAL A 117 -53.08 16.30 -16.74
CA VAL A 117 -51.81 17.03 -16.83
C VAL A 117 -52.09 18.52 -16.73
N ILE A 118 -51.55 19.18 -15.70
CA ILE A 118 -51.75 20.62 -15.45
C ILE A 118 -50.57 21.48 -15.89
N ALA A 119 -49.38 20.88 -15.98
CA ALA A 119 -48.18 21.51 -16.51
C ALA A 119 -47.20 20.45 -17.03
N SER A 120 -46.42 20.81 -18.05
CA SER A 120 -45.38 19.93 -18.61
C SER A 120 -44.16 20.73 -19.03
N GLY A 121 -42.98 20.12 -19.01
CA GLY A 121 -41.77 20.81 -19.44
C GLY A 121 -40.52 20.00 -19.25
N ARG A 122 -39.39 20.70 -19.21
CA ARG A 122 -38.06 20.10 -19.13
C ARG A 122 -37.47 20.32 -17.75
N VAL A 123 -36.92 19.25 -17.19
CA VAL A 123 -36.18 19.26 -15.94
C VAL A 123 -34.81 18.67 -16.20
N ASP A 124 -33.78 19.43 -15.85
CA ASP A 124 -32.40 19.12 -16.15
C ASP A 124 -31.62 18.76 -14.88
N PHE A 125 -30.68 17.84 -15.03
CA PHE A 125 -29.61 17.61 -14.06
C PHE A 125 -28.48 18.59 -14.35
N LEU A 126 -28.03 19.33 -13.33
CA LEU A 126 -26.92 20.26 -13.50
C LEU A 126 -25.59 19.51 -13.61
N LEU A 127 -24.93 19.59 -14.78
CA LEU A 127 -23.58 19.04 -15.01
C LEU A 127 -22.55 19.40 -13.90
N PRO A 128 -22.52 20.63 -13.36
CA PRO A 128 -21.66 20.98 -12.23
C PRO A 128 -21.93 20.17 -10.94
N ASP A 129 -23.11 19.59 -10.77
CA ASP A 129 -23.48 18.76 -9.62
C ASP A 129 -23.10 17.28 -9.83
N LEU A 130 -22.56 16.90 -10.99
CA LEU A 130 -22.11 15.53 -11.28
C LEU A 130 -21.06 15.01 -10.28
N PRO A 131 -20.05 15.79 -9.83
CA PRO A 131 -19.12 15.35 -8.80
C PRO A 131 -19.80 15.07 -7.46
N SER A 132 -20.74 15.94 -7.04
CA SER A 132 -21.52 15.78 -5.80
C SER A 132 -22.48 14.60 -5.87
N PHE A 133 -23.11 14.39 -7.03
CA PHE A 133 -23.92 13.22 -7.33
C PHE A 133 -23.09 11.96 -7.21
N LEU A 134 -21.96 11.85 -7.92
CA LEU A 134 -21.06 10.69 -7.86
C LEU A 134 -20.52 10.46 -6.44
N ALA A 135 -20.22 11.52 -5.68
CA ALA A 135 -19.77 11.43 -4.30
C ALA A 135 -20.88 11.01 -3.32
N SER A 136 -22.15 11.25 -3.65
CA SER A 136 -23.30 10.78 -2.86
C SER A 136 -23.52 9.28 -2.95
N TRP A 137 -22.91 8.61 -3.95
CA TRP A 137 -22.98 7.16 -4.08
C TRP A 137 -22.31 6.53 -2.87
N SER A 138 -23.13 5.98 -2.00
CA SER A 138 -22.71 5.21 -0.85
C SER A 138 -23.01 3.75 -1.13
N LEU A 139 -21.97 2.93 -1.08
CA LEU A 139 -22.09 1.50 -1.01
C LEU A 139 -22.12 1.17 0.47
N SER A 140 -23.31 0.98 1.06
CA SER A 140 -23.38 0.53 2.44
C SER A 140 -22.94 -0.94 2.51
N PRO A 141 -21.91 -1.26 3.31
CA PRO A 141 -21.69 -2.62 3.73
C PRO A 141 -22.68 -2.89 4.85
N GLU A 142 -23.93 -3.23 4.52
CA GLU A 142 -24.59 -4.20 5.41
C GLU A 142 -23.65 -5.40 5.46
N TRP A 143 -23.16 -5.65 6.67
CA TRP A 143 -22.13 -6.61 7.02
C TRP A 143 -22.21 -7.87 6.15
N SER A 144 -21.41 -7.92 5.08
CA SER A 144 -21.31 -9.11 4.26
C SER A 144 -20.22 -9.96 4.92
N PRO A 145 -20.50 -11.18 5.41
CA PRO A 145 -19.43 -12.14 5.58
C PRO A 145 -18.68 -12.19 4.25
N ARG A 146 -17.33 -12.19 4.30
CA ARG A 146 -16.50 -12.37 3.11
C ARG A 146 -17.06 -13.57 2.36
N LEU A 147 -17.76 -13.35 1.25
CA LEU A 147 -18.32 -14.48 0.52
C LEU A 147 -17.11 -15.26 0.01
N PRO A 148 -16.97 -16.55 0.33
CA PRO A 148 -15.92 -17.36 -0.24
C PRO A 148 -15.98 -17.31 -1.78
N LEU A 149 -14.86 -17.65 -2.45
CA LEU A 149 -14.91 -17.95 -3.88
C LEU A 149 -16.01 -19.00 -4.13
N SER A 150 -16.81 -18.78 -5.16
CA SER A 150 -17.78 -19.74 -5.69
C SER A 150 -17.07 -21.00 -6.16
N GLU A 151 -17.81 -22.11 -6.27
CA GLU A 151 -17.21 -23.38 -6.73
C GLU A 151 -16.58 -23.25 -8.12
N SER A 152 -17.21 -22.51 -9.04
CA SER A 152 -16.62 -22.22 -10.36
C SER A 152 -15.31 -21.44 -10.25
N GLU A 153 -15.22 -20.45 -9.36
CA GLU A 153 -13.98 -19.67 -9.18
C GLU A 153 -12.87 -20.54 -8.58
N ARG A 154 -13.23 -21.47 -7.67
CA ARG A 154 -12.31 -22.45 -7.10
C ARG A 154 -11.81 -23.44 -8.16
N GLU A 155 -12.69 -23.93 -9.04
CA GLU A 155 -12.31 -24.82 -10.16
C GLU A 155 -11.29 -24.14 -11.08
N ILE A 156 -11.51 -22.86 -11.44
CA ILE A 156 -10.55 -22.09 -12.25
C ILE A 156 -9.21 -21.95 -11.53
N LEU A 157 -9.22 -21.63 -10.23
CA LEU A 157 -8.00 -21.49 -9.45
C LEU A 157 -7.21 -22.80 -9.34
N ARG A 158 -7.90 -23.93 -9.10
CA ARG A 158 -7.26 -25.26 -9.06
C ARG A 158 -6.66 -25.62 -10.42
N ALA A 159 -7.38 -25.36 -11.51
CA ALA A 159 -6.89 -25.55 -12.87
C ALA A 159 -5.68 -24.65 -13.19
N LEU A 160 -5.67 -23.42 -12.68
CA LEU A 160 -4.56 -22.48 -12.83
C LEU A 160 -3.33 -22.98 -12.07
N ALA A 161 -3.50 -23.38 -10.82
CA ALA A 161 -2.43 -23.91 -9.98
C ALA A 161 -1.76 -25.14 -10.60
N ASP A 162 -2.53 -26.10 -11.10
CA ASP A 162 -2.04 -27.33 -11.74
C ASP A 162 -1.19 -27.07 -13.00
N ALA A 163 -1.52 -26.04 -13.78
CA ALA A 163 -0.86 -25.72 -15.04
C ALA A 163 0.35 -24.80 -14.90
N MET A 164 0.38 -23.95 -13.87
CA MET A 164 1.34 -22.85 -13.81
C MET A 164 2.72 -23.22 -13.29
N ILE A 165 2.87 -24.33 -12.57
CA ILE A 165 4.14 -24.81 -12.01
C ILE A 165 4.21 -26.33 -12.28
N PRO A 166 4.72 -26.75 -13.46
CA PRO A 166 5.04 -28.15 -13.70
C PRO A 166 6.14 -28.63 -12.73
N ALA A 167 6.20 -29.95 -12.50
CA ALA A 167 7.24 -30.53 -11.65
C ALA A 167 8.64 -30.33 -12.27
N GLY A 168 9.61 -30.03 -11.42
CA GLY A 168 11.02 -29.88 -11.77
C GLY A 168 11.90 -30.90 -11.06
N ARG A 169 13.22 -30.69 -11.13
CA ARG A 169 14.21 -31.49 -10.38
C ARG A 169 14.07 -31.29 -8.88
N PHE A 170 13.89 -30.05 -8.44
CA PHE A 170 13.72 -29.66 -7.03
C PHE A 170 12.34 -29.07 -6.78
N VAL A 171 11.71 -28.49 -7.81
CA VAL A 171 10.35 -27.95 -7.73
C VAL A 171 9.33 -29.11 -7.62
N PRO A 172 8.60 -29.24 -6.51
CA PRO A 172 7.60 -30.29 -6.35
C PRO A 172 6.42 -30.09 -7.29
N GLU A 173 5.69 -31.16 -7.58
CA GLU A 173 4.43 -31.05 -8.31
C GLU A 173 3.39 -30.24 -7.50
N VAL A 174 2.57 -29.46 -8.19
CA VAL A 174 1.42 -28.81 -7.56
C VAL A 174 0.37 -29.86 -7.19
N ASP A 175 0.05 -29.91 -5.91
CA ASP A 175 -0.87 -30.87 -5.29
C ASP A 175 -2.05 -30.16 -4.60
N GLU A 176 -2.94 -30.94 -3.99
CA GLU A 176 -4.09 -30.43 -3.22
C GLU A 176 -3.65 -29.48 -2.08
N LEU A 177 -2.51 -29.76 -1.43
CA LEU A 177 -1.98 -28.92 -0.36
C LEU A 177 -1.67 -27.50 -0.86
N THR A 178 -1.08 -27.38 -2.04
CA THR A 178 -0.78 -26.10 -2.68
C THR A 178 -2.06 -25.35 -3.03
N GLN A 179 -3.03 -26.06 -3.63
CA GLN A 179 -4.32 -25.48 -4.02
C GLN A 179 -5.11 -24.97 -2.81
N ASP A 180 -5.18 -25.76 -1.75
CA ASP A 180 -5.90 -25.40 -0.53
C ASP A 180 -5.18 -24.27 0.22
N ALA A 181 -3.85 -24.24 0.23
CA ALA A 181 -3.08 -23.13 0.78
C ALA A 181 -3.33 -21.83 0.00
N ALA A 182 -3.40 -21.89 -1.33
CA ALA A 182 -3.71 -20.72 -2.16
C ALA A 182 -5.13 -20.18 -1.86
N LEU A 183 -6.11 -21.08 -1.73
CA LEU A 183 -7.47 -20.71 -1.34
C LEU A 183 -7.52 -20.04 0.05
N ARG A 184 -6.85 -20.62 1.05
CA ARG A 184 -6.73 -20.02 2.39
C ARG A 184 -6.04 -18.66 2.35
N TYR A 185 -5.03 -18.48 1.51
CA TYR A 185 -4.35 -17.20 1.37
C TYR A 185 -5.29 -16.11 0.82
N LEU A 186 -6.17 -16.46 -0.13
CA LEU A 186 -7.17 -15.53 -0.66
C LEU A 186 -8.21 -15.10 0.37
N ASP A 187 -8.44 -15.88 1.43
CA ASP A 187 -9.32 -15.47 2.53
C ASP A 187 -8.80 -14.22 3.26
N HIS A 188 -7.49 -13.93 3.16
CA HIS A 188 -6.85 -12.73 3.71
C HIS A 188 -6.99 -11.48 2.83
N PHE A 189 -7.48 -11.61 1.59
CA PHE A 189 -7.54 -10.49 0.67
C PHE A 189 -8.51 -9.40 1.18
N PRO A 190 -8.12 -8.11 1.10
CA PRO A 190 -9.06 -7.01 1.20
C PRO A 190 -10.20 -7.19 0.18
N VAL A 191 -11.44 -6.81 0.53
CA VAL A 191 -12.61 -6.95 -0.35
C VAL A 191 -12.38 -6.37 -1.75
N PRO A 192 -11.80 -5.16 -1.93
CA PRO A 192 -11.52 -4.63 -3.26
C PRO A 192 -10.54 -5.50 -4.06
N LEU A 193 -9.51 -6.04 -3.41
CA LEU A 193 -8.52 -6.90 -4.06
C LEU A 193 -9.15 -8.25 -4.45
N LEU A 194 -9.97 -8.84 -3.58
CA LEU A 194 -10.68 -10.09 -3.88
C LEU A 194 -11.64 -9.91 -5.06
N PHE A 195 -12.32 -8.77 -5.17
CA PHE A 195 -13.18 -8.46 -6.32
C PHE A 195 -12.36 -8.40 -7.62
N GLY A 196 -11.22 -7.70 -7.62
CA GLY A 196 -10.30 -7.66 -8.76
C GLY A 196 -9.79 -9.05 -9.14
N TYR A 197 -9.45 -9.87 -8.15
CA TYR A 197 -9.01 -11.26 -8.36
C TYR A 197 -10.08 -12.12 -9.05
N ARG A 198 -11.34 -12.03 -8.60
CA ARG A 198 -12.49 -12.74 -9.21
C ARG A 198 -12.73 -12.32 -10.66
N ALA A 199 -12.72 -11.01 -10.90
CA ALA A 199 -12.82 -10.48 -12.26
C ALA A 199 -11.70 -11.02 -13.15
N GLY A 200 -10.50 -11.16 -12.58
CA GLY A 200 -9.37 -11.77 -13.25
C GLY A 200 -9.57 -13.25 -13.61
N LEU A 201 -10.10 -14.07 -12.70
CA LEU A 201 -10.40 -15.48 -12.98
C LEU A 201 -11.38 -15.62 -14.16
N PHE A 202 -12.41 -14.78 -14.20
CA PHE A 202 -13.37 -14.76 -15.32
C PHE A 202 -12.73 -14.28 -16.63
N ALA A 203 -11.83 -13.29 -16.55
CA ALA A 203 -11.09 -12.81 -17.71
C ALA A 203 -10.16 -13.88 -18.28
N LEU A 204 -9.55 -14.73 -17.44
CA LEU A 204 -8.74 -15.87 -17.88
C LEU A 204 -9.59 -16.91 -18.66
N GLU A 205 -10.79 -17.23 -18.16
CA GLU A 205 -11.74 -18.10 -18.87
C GLU A 205 -12.15 -17.52 -20.23
N SER A 206 -12.42 -16.22 -20.26
CA SER A 206 -12.78 -15.50 -21.50
C SER A 206 -11.62 -15.46 -22.50
N LEU A 207 -10.39 -15.23 -22.02
CA LEU A 207 -9.18 -15.26 -22.83
C LEU A 207 -8.93 -16.64 -23.41
N SER A 208 -9.10 -17.70 -22.61
CA SER A 208 -9.01 -19.08 -23.10
C SER A 208 -10.05 -19.34 -24.19
N LEU A 209 -11.32 -19.01 -23.96
CA LEU A 209 -12.37 -19.20 -24.96
C LEU A 209 -12.07 -18.46 -26.27
N ALA A 210 -11.56 -17.22 -26.18
CA ALA A 210 -11.23 -16.43 -27.36
C ALA A 210 -10.05 -17.00 -28.16
N THR A 211 -9.09 -17.65 -27.49
CA THR A 211 -7.83 -18.09 -28.12
C THR A 211 -7.81 -19.57 -28.48
N THR A 212 -8.45 -20.43 -27.70
CA THR A 212 -8.46 -21.90 -27.86
C THR A 212 -9.84 -22.44 -28.25
N ARG A 213 -10.89 -21.61 -28.24
CA ARG A 213 -12.31 -22.01 -28.40
C ARG A 213 -12.82 -22.94 -27.29
N ALA A 214 -12.09 -23.07 -26.19
CA ALA A 214 -12.47 -23.85 -25.02
C ALA A 214 -12.24 -23.05 -23.72
N ARG A 215 -13.04 -23.36 -22.70
CA ARG A 215 -12.85 -22.83 -21.35
C ARG A 215 -11.51 -23.29 -20.78
N PHE A 216 -10.87 -22.44 -19.99
CA PHE A 216 -9.58 -22.74 -19.37
C PHE A 216 -9.65 -24.02 -18.53
N THR A 217 -10.73 -24.16 -17.74
CA THR A 217 -11.05 -25.36 -16.95
C THR A 217 -11.30 -26.63 -17.77
N LYS A 218 -11.56 -26.53 -19.08
CA LYS A 218 -11.80 -27.69 -19.95
C LYS A 218 -10.61 -28.08 -20.83
N LEU A 219 -9.58 -27.25 -20.87
CA LEU A 219 -8.29 -27.60 -21.49
C LEU A 219 -7.58 -28.70 -20.68
N SER A 220 -6.77 -29.52 -21.35
CA SER A 220 -5.82 -30.42 -20.70
C SER A 220 -4.71 -29.63 -19.98
N ARG A 221 -4.00 -30.26 -19.05
CA ARG A 221 -2.90 -29.61 -18.31
C ARG A 221 -1.84 -29.04 -19.25
N THR A 222 -1.47 -29.77 -20.30
CA THR A 222 -0.51 -29.31 -21.32
C THR A 222 -1.02 -28.07 -22.04
N GLU A 223 -2.26 -28.07 -22.52
CA GLU A 223 -2.85 -26.93 -23.24
C GLU A 223 -2.97 -25.68 -22.35
N ARG A 224 -3.32 -25.86 -21.06
CA ARG A 224 -3.33 -24.75 -20.10
C ARG A 224 -1.92 -24.18 -19.90
N THR A 225 -0.92 -25.03 -19.73
CA THR A 225 0.48 -24.63 -19.53
C THR A 225 0.96 -23.82 -20.73
N GLU A 226 0.75 -24.33 -21.94
CA GLU A 226 1.14 -23.65 -23.18
C GLU A 226 0.38 -22.33 -23.40
N LEU A 227 -0.89 -22.25 -22.99
CA LEU A 227 -1.64 -21.00 -23.04
C LEU A 227 -1.03 -19.95 -22.11
N LEU A 228 -0.71 -20.32 -20.87
CA LEU A 228 -0.08 -19.40 -19.91
C LEU A 228 1.29 -18.93 -20.42
N GLU A 229 2.13 -19.85 -20.91
CA GLU A 229 3.45 -19.52 -21.49
C GLU A 229 3.30 -18.55 -22.67
N ARG A 230 2.41 -18.84 -23.63
CA ARG A 230 2.17 -17.93 -24.76
C ARG A 230 1.73 -16.53 -24.31
N VAL A 231 0.86 -16.42 -23.30
CA VAL A 231 0.41 -15.12 -22.78
C VAL A 231 1.58 -14.34 -22.17
N MET A 232 2.48 -15.00 -21.43
CA MET A 232 3.64 -14.36 -20.84
C MET A 232 4.69 -13.97 -21.90
N ASP A 233 4.97 -14.84 -22.87
CA ASP A 233 5.96 -14.62 -23.93
C ASP A 233 5.59 -13.45 -24.85
N HIS A 234 4.29 -13.24 -25.10
CA HIS A 234 3.81 -12.19 -26.00
C HIS A 234 3.54 -10.85 -25.30
N ALA A 235 3.96 -10.68 -24.03
CA ALA A 235 3.66 -9.49 -23.24
C ALA A 235 4.14 -8.17 -23.88
N GLU A 236 5.19 -8.20 -24.69
CA GLU A 236 5.72 -7.01 -25.38
C GLU A 236 5.02 -6.67 -26.71
N SER A 237 4.16 -7.56 -27.24
CA SER A 237 3.63 -7.42 -28.61
C SER A 237 2.53 -6.35 -28.77
N SER A 238 1.75 -6.05 -27.72
CA SER A 238 0.66 -5.07 -27.77
C SER A 238 0.20 -4.65 -26.37
N PHE A 239 -0.63 -3.61 -26.28
CA PHE A 239 -1.28 -3.23 -25.01
C PHE A 239 -2.18 -4.34 -24.45
N ALA A 240 -2.90 -5.06 -25.34
CA ALA A 240 -3.80 -6.13 -24.94
C ALA A 240 -3.04 -7.35 -24.38
N SER A 241 -1.92 -7.72 -25.01
CA SER A 241 -1.08 -8.83 -24.54
C SER A 241 -0.37 -8.49 -23.23
N LEU A 242 0.12 -7.24 -23.06
CA LEU A 242 0.67 -6.78 -21.78
C LEU A 242 -0.39 -6.84 -20.67
N SER A 243 -1.63 -6.42 -20.97
CA SER A 243 -2.73 -6.48 -20.01
C SER A 243 -3.08 -7.92 -19.62
N ALA A 244 -3.08 -8.85 -20.58
CA ALA A 244 -3.29 -10.27 -20.32
C ALA A 244 -2.15 -10.87 -19.46
N ALA A 245 -0.90 -10.54 -19.74
CA ALA A 245 0.24 -10.98 -18.95
C ALA A 245 0.22 -10.42 -17.51
N ARG A 246 -0.12 -9.14 -17.32
CA ARG A 246 -0.33 -8.53 -15.99
C ARG A 246 -1.43 -9.23 -15.21
N LEU A 247 -2.53 -9.58 -15.89
CA LEU A 247 -3.62 -10.35 -15.30
C LEU A 247 -3.12 -11.73 -14.83
N VAL A 248 -2.46 -12.50 -15.69
CA VAL A 248 -1.93 -13.83 -15.33
C VAL A 248 -0.93 -13.71 -14.18
N HIS A 249 -0.03 -12.74 -14.23
CA HIS A 249 0.95 -12.49 -13.16
C HIS A 249 0.26 -12.21 -11.81
N LEU A 250 -0.77 -11.36 -11.79
CA LEU A 250 -1.56 -11.07 -10.58
C LEU A 250 -2.24 -12.33 -10.03
N LEU A 251 -2.88 -13.12 -10.90
CA LEU A 251 -3.59 -14.34 -10.48
C LEU A 251 -2.65 -15.40 -9.94
N THR A 252 -1.45 -15.51 -10.50
CA THR A 252 -0.46 -16.53 -10.17
C THR A 252 0.38 -16.19 -8.94
N ALA A 253 0.47 -14.92 -8.53
CA ALA A 253 1.32 -14.47 -7.43
C ALA A 253 1.04 -15.20 -6.10
N SER A 254 -0.24 -15.39 -5.73
CA SER A 254 -0.61 -16.09 -4.48
C SER A 254 -0.26 -17.57 -4.51
N ILE A 255 -0.42 -18.24 -5.65
CA ILE A 255 -0.09 -19.66 -5.82
C ILE A 255 1.43 -19.86 -5.74
N LYS A 256 2.21 -19.00 -6.41
CA LYS A 256 3.67 -19.00 -6.32
C LYS A 256 4.14 -18.85 -4.87
N LEU A 257 3.54 -17.88 -4.15
CA LEU A 257 3.90 -17.60 -2.76
C LEU A 257 3.74 -18.83 -1.87
N VAL A 258 2.59 -19.49 -1.94
CA VAL A 258 2.31 -20.66 -1.08
C VAL A 258 3.06 -21.92 -1.52
N HIS A 259 3.24 -22.12 -2.84
CA HIS A 259 3.92 -23.31 -3.37
C HIS A 259 5.41 -23.30 -3.03
N PHE A 260 6.10 -22.18 -3.25
CA PHE A 260 7.52 -22.06 -2.93
C PHE A 260 7.80 -21.76 -1.44
N GLY A 261 6.74 -21.61 -0.63
CA GLY A 261 6.82 -21.58 0.83
C GLY A 261 6.80 -22.95 1.50
N ARG A 262 6.67 -24.03 0.74
CA ARG A 262 6.61 -25.39 1.29
C ARG A 262 7.98 -25.87 1.80
N ALA A 263 7.95 -26.63 2.87
CA ALA A 263 9.15 -27.18 3.51
C ALA A 263 9.85 -28.26 2.67
N ASP A 264 9.16 -28.96 1.78
CA ASP A 264 9.78 -29.93 0.85
C ASP A 264 10.62 -29.24 -0.22
N TYR A 265 10.11 -28.16 -0.84
CA TYR A 265 10.89 -27.34 -1.77
C TYR A 265 12.13 -26.75 -1.08
N ALA A 266 11.96 -26.14 0.09
CA ALA A 266 13.07 -25.59 0.88
C ALA A 266 14.17 -26.64 1.15
N ARG A 267 13.79 -27.87 1.56
CA ARG A 267 14.74 -28.99 1.74
C ARG A 267 15.42 -29.40 0.44
N ALA A 268 14.67 -29.47 -0.66
CA ALA A 268 15.17 -29.91 -1.96
C ALA A 268 16.30 -28.99 -2.46
N ILE A 269 16.18 -27.68 -2.24
CA ILE A 269 17.21 -26.69 -2.62
C ILE A 269 18.28 -26.44 -1.54
N GLY A 270 18.12 -27.02 -0.34
CA GLY A 270 19.04 -26.81 0.79
C GLY A 270 18.81 -25.52 1.59
N HIS A 271 17.65 -24.88 1.45
CA HIS A 271 17.29 -23.69 2.22
C HIS A 271 16.89 -24.06 3.66
N PRO A 272 17.39 -23.36 4.70
CA PRO A 272 17.00 -23.60 6.09
C PRO A 272 15.48 -23.41 6.32
N ILE A 273 14.82 -24.33 7.03
CA ILE A 273 13.35 -24.22 7.28
C ILE A 273 13.04 -23.46 8.58
N ALA A 274 13.92 -23.53 9.57
CA ALA A 274 13.76 -22.85 10.83
C ALA A 274 15.12 -22.57 11.47
N THR A 275 15.28 -21.36 11.98
CA THR A 275 16.42 -21.00 12.82
C THR A 275 16.20 -21.50 14.26
N PRO A 276 17.17 -22.19 14.88
CA PRO A 276 17.15 -22.42 16.32
C PRO A 276 17.15 -21.10 17.09
N VAL A 277 16.13 -20.89 17.92
CA VAL A 277 16.04 -19.70 18.78
C VAL A 277 16.51 -20.05 20.19
N ALA A 278 17.47 -19.27 20.71
CA ALA A 278 17.83 -19.35 22.12
C ALA A 278 16.68 -18.84 22.98
N ALA A 279 16.30 -19.59 24.02
CA ALA A 279 15.38 -19.11 25.02
C ALA A 279 16.04 -17.99 25.84
N GLU A 280 15.42 -16.82 25.93
CA GLU A 280 15.88 -15.73 26.78
C GLU A 280 14.82 -15.36 27.82
N PRO A 281 15.25 -15.07 29.07
CA PRO A 281 14.35 -14.56 30.08
C PRO A 281 13.82 -13.19 29.65
N VAL A 282 12.50 -13.00 29.73
CA VAL A 282 11.87 -11.69 29.47
C VAL A 282 12.31 -10.73 30.57
N PRO A 283 13.02 -9.63 30.26
CA PRO A 283 13.47 -8.70 31.28
C PRO A 283 12.28 -8.07 32.01
N ARG A 284 12.40 -7.80 33.31
CA ARG A 284 11.31 -7.26 34.15
C ARG A 284 10.65 -6.00 33.59
N HIS A 285 11.39 -5.13 32.91
CA HIS A 285 10.83 -3.90 32.33
C HIS A 285 9.80 -4.16 31.21
N PHE A 286 9.77 -5.37 30.63
CA PHE A 286 8.73 -5.77 29.67
C PHE A 286 7.36 -6.03 30.32
N GLU A 287 7.25 -6.09 31.65
CA GLU A 287 5.95 -6.04 32.35
C GLU A 287 5.15 -4.77 32.00
N ARG A 288 5.83 -3.72 31.50
CA ARG A 288 5.25 -2.47 31.02
C ARG A 288 4.77 -2.52 29.55
N VAL A 289 4.98 -3.65 28.86
CA VAL A 289 4.32 -3.94 27.58
C VAL A 289 3.06 -4.73 27.90
N ARG A 290 1.89 -4.14 27.64
CA ARG A 290 0.60 -4.76 27.98
C ARG A 290 -0.26 -4.90 26.74
N SER A 291 -0.83 -6.09 26.56
CA SER A 291 -1.89 -6.29 25.57
C SER A 291 -3.14 -5.54 26.02
N ALA A 292 -3.69 -4.68 25.18
CA ALA A 292 -4.90 -3.93 25.53
C ALA A 292 -6.12 -4.85 25.77
N GLY A 293 -6.13 -6.05 25.18
CA GLY A 293 -7.15 -7.08 25.43
C GLY A 293 -7.10 -7.68 26.84
N GLU A 294 -5.96 -7.60 27.53
CA GLU A 294 -5.72 -8.20 28.85
C GLU A 294 -5.86 -7.19 30.00
N LEU A 295 -6.30 -5.97 29.71
CA LEU A 295 -6.55 -4.97 30.75
C LEU A 295 -7.81 -5.34 31.55
N ASP A 296 -7.72 -5.29 32.88
CA ASP A 296 -8.79 -5.72 33.81
C ASP A 296 -10.02 -4.80 33.84
N SER A 297 -9.94 -3.61 33.23
CA SER A 297 -11.06 -2.67 33.14
C SER A 297 -10.89 -1.67 32.00
N ASP A 298 -11.99 -1.06 31.54
CA ASP A 298 -12.02 0.02 30.53
C ASP A 298 -11.45 1.33 31.12
N ARG A 299 -10.15 1.33 31.48
CA ARG A 299 -9.51 2.46 32.16
C ARG A 299 -9.33 3.64 31.21
N GLU A 300 -9.53 4.84 31.76
CA GLU A 300 -8.82 6.02 31.27
C GLU A 300 -7.33 5.86 31.62
N LEU A 301 -6.46 6.01 30.63
CA LEU A 301 -5.01 6.02 30.81
C LEU A 301 -4.49 7.42 30.57
N GLU A 302 -3.50 7.86 31.33
CA GLU A 302 -2.97 9.21 31.26
C GLU A 302 -1.45 9.21 31.26
N ALA A 303 -0.87 10.11 30.47
CA ALA A 303 0.56 10.38 30.39
C ALA A 303 0.78 11.85 30.00
N ASP A 304 1.98 12.38 30.21
CA ASP A 304 2.30 13.73 29.71
C ASP A 304 2.31 13.72 28.18
N VAL A 305 2.94 12.71 27.58
CA VAL A 305 3.02 12.54 26.13
C VAL A 305 2.46 11.18 25.71
N VAL A 306 1.49 11.20 24.80
CA VAL A 306 0.91 10.02 24.17
C VAL A 306 1.46 9.88 22.75
N ILE A 307 2.13 8.77 22.45
CA ILE A 307 2.69 8.47 21.13
C ILE A 307 1.88 7.36 20.47
N VAL A 308 1.49 7.56 19.21
CA VAL A 308 0.73 6.58 18.41
C VAL A 308 1.65 5.92 17.40
N GLY A 309 2.11 4.70 17.70
CA GLY A 309 3.01 3.90 16.87
C GLY A 309 4.42 3.80 17.43
N THR A 310 5.03 2.61 17.33
CA THR A 310 6.36 2.29 17.89
C THR A 310 7.48 2.18 16.84
N GLY A 311 7.19 2.63 15.61
CA GLY A 311 8.13 2.58 14.49
C GLY A 311 9.37 3.47 14.67
N ALA A 312 10.09 3.75 13.57
CA ALA A 312 11.35 4.50 13.59
C ALA A 312 11.25 5.84 14.35
N GLY A 313 10.18 6.61 14.13
CA GLY A 313 9.96 7.88 14.81
C GLY A 313 9.50 7.69 16.26
N GLY A 314 8.42 6.94 16.45
CA GLY A 314 7.77 6.81 17.76
C GLY A 314 8.60 6.05 18.80
N GLY A 315 9.32 4.99 18.40
CA GLY A 315 10.22 4.27 19.30
C GLY A 315 11.39 5.14 19.77
N ALA A 316 12.03 5.85 18.84
CA ALA A 316 13.11 6.77 19.17
C ALA A 316 12.66 7.92 20.07
N LEU A 317 11.52 8.54 19.74
CA LEU A 317 10.93 9.61 20.53
C LEU A 317 10.57 9.15 21.94
N ALA A 318 9.93 7.98 22.09
CA ALA A 318 9.54 7.44 23.38
C ALA A 318 10.75 7.25 24.31
N LYS A 319 11.84 6.72 23.78
CA LYS A 319 13.09 6.54 24.52
C LYS A 319 13.66 7.88 24.97
N GLU A 320 13.82 8.83 24.05
CA GLU A 320 14.43 10.13 24.34
C GLU A 320 13.63 10.95 25.36
N LEU A 321 12.29 10.92 25.29
CA LEU A 321 11.42 11.59 26.25
C LEU A 321 11.43 10.91 27.62
N ALA A 322 11.32 9.58 27.66
CA ALA A 322 11.30 8.84 28.92
C ALA A 322 12.62 8.97 29.70
N GLU A 323 13.76 8.93 29.01
CA GLU A 323 15.08 9.16 29.65
C GLU A 323 15.26 10.59 30.17
N ARG A 324 14.45 11.54 29.71
CA ARG A 324 14.37 12.91 30.24
C ARG A 324 13.35 13.08 31.37
N GLY A 325 12.73 11.99 31.82
CA GLY A 325 11.78 12.00 32.94
C GLY A 325 10.34 12.35 32.55
N VAL A 326 10.02 12.40 31.25
CA VAL A 326 8.65 12.64 30.78
C VAL A 326 7.82 11.36 30.94
N ALA A 327 6.59 11.46 31.44
CA ALA A 327 5.68 10.32 31.48
C ALA A 327 5.17 10.01 30.07
N VAL A 328 5.62 8.90 29.49
CA VAL A 328 5.31 8.50 28.11
C VAL A 328 4.41 7.27 28.07
N LEU A 329 3.33 7.36 27.30
CA LEU A 329 2.49 6.22 26.92
C LEU A 329 2.50 6.06 25.41
N VAL A 330 2.85 4.86 24.93
CA VAL A 330 2.83 4.52 23.50
C VAL A 330 1.71 3.53 23.24
N ILE A 331 0.94 3.74 22.18
CA ILE A 331 -0.07 2.79 21.69
C ILE A 331 0.34 2.23 20.32
N GLU A 332 0.23 0.92 20.14
CA GLU A 332 0.63 0.18 18.94
C GLU A 332 -0.51 -0.73 18.49
N GLU A 333 -0.85 -0.67 17.20
CA GLU A 333 -1.90 -1.53 16.63
C GLU A 333 -1.44 -3.00 16.57
N GLY A 334 -0.16 -3.23 16.29
CA GLY A 334 0.43 -4.56 16.25
C GLY A 334 0.70 -5.17 17.63
N GLY A 335 1.04 -6.45 17.64
CA GLY A 335 1.53 -7.16 18.82
C GLY A 335 3.03 -6.97 19.03
N TYR A 336 3.51 -7.21 20.26
CA TYR A 336 4.92 -7.40 20.55
C TYR A 336 5.34 -8.82 20.15
N GLN A 337 6.47 -8.95 19.45
CA GLN A 337 7.01 -10.24 19.02
C GLN A 337 8.32 -10.53 19.75
N THR A 338 8.47 -11.77 20.17
CA THR A 338 9.73 -12.28 20.71
C THR A 338 10.56 -12.93 19.60
N ARG A 339 11.82 -13.25 19.89
CA ARG A 339 12.68 -14.02 18.97
C ARG A 339 12.03 -15.32 18.50
N LYS A 340 11.26 -15.99 19.36
CA LYS A 340 10.54 -17.23 19.03
C LYS A 340 9.50 -16.99 17.93
N ASP A 341 8.82 -15.85 17.96
CA ASP A 341 7.82 -15.49 16.96
C ASP A 341 8.43 -15.14 15.59
N PHE A 342 9.73 -14.84 15.56
CA PHE A 342 10.52 -14.66 14.34
C PHE A 342 11.18 -15.94 13.83
N SER A 343 10.82 -17.10 14.38
CA SER A 343 11.20 -18.42 13.86
C SER A 343 10.03 -19.14 13.21
N GLY A 344 10.33 -20.15 12.39
CA GLY A 344 9.32 -20.97 11.73
C GLY A 344 8.93 -20.49 10.32
N PRO A 345 7.81 -21.00 9.78
CA PRO A 345 7.46 -20.83 8.37
C PRO A 345 7.36 -19.35 7.95
N PRO A 346 8.03 -18.93 6.85
CA PRO A 346 8.06 -17.54 6.40
C PRO A 346 6.68 -16.88 6.21
N ILE A 347 5.70 -17.59 5.64
CA ILE A 347 4.37 -17.05 5.36
C ILE A 347 3.60 -16.75 6.65
N GLU A 348 3.73 -17.61 7.68
CA GLU A 348 3.11 -17.37 8.98
C GLU A 348 3.69 -16.15 9.68
N ARG A 349 5.01 -15.96 9.59
CA ARG A 349 5.69 -14.76 10.08
C ARG A 349 5.20 -13.52 9.32
N MET A 350 5.13 -13.58 8.00
CA MET A 350 4.57 -12.49 7.18
C MET A 350 3.14 -12.14 7.62
N HIS A 351 2.26 -13.12 7.83
CA HIS A 351 0.89 -12.88 8.27
C HIS A 351 0.81 -12.19 9.64
N ARG A 352 1.79 -12.47 10.50
CA ARG A 352 1.85 -11.95 11.86
C ARG A 352 2.33 -10.50 11.91
N VAL A 353 3.39 -10.18 11.18
CA VAL A 353 4.09 -8.88 11.31
C VAL A 353 3.95 -7.94 10.15
N TRP A 354 3.53 -8.39 8.97
CA TRP A 354 3.27 -7.50 7.83
C TRP A 354 1.82 -7.02 7.86
N ARG A 355 1.62 -5.73 7.63
CA ARG A 355 0.29 -5.15 7.46
C ARG A 355 -0.42 -5.79 6.27
N ASP A 356 -1.71 -6.08 6.45
CA ASP A 356 -2.56 -6.74 5.44
C ASP A 356 -1.90 -7.99 4.83
N HIS A 357 -1.09 -8.73 5.61
CA HIS A 357 -0.40 -9.93 5.16
C HIS A 357 0.53 -9.69 3.94
N GLY A 358 1.04 -8.46 3.77
CA GLY A 358 1.87 -8.06 2.64
C GLY A 358 1.11 -7.57 1.41
N LEU A 359 -0.21 -7.39 1.51
CA LEU A 359 -1.08 -6.97 0.41
C LEU A 359 -1.30 -5.45 0.36
N THR A 360 -0.26 -4.67 0.61
CA THR A 360 -0.29 -3.21 0.50
C THR A 360 0.38 -2.76 -0.79
N PHE A 361 -0.35 -2.04 -1.64
CA PHE A 361 0.11 -1.64 -2.98
C PHE A 361 -0.26 -0.19 -3.30
N ALA A 362 0.56 0.48 -4.09
CA ALA A 362 0.21 1.76 -4.70
C ALA A 362 -0.52 1.55 -6.04
N ILE A 363 -1.62 2.28 -6.22
CA ILE A 363 -2.39 2.33 -7.45
C ILE A 363 -1.73 3.32 -8.40
N GLY A 364 -1.33 2.85 -9.58
CA GLY A 364 -0.75 3.64 -10.66
C GLY A 364 0.30 2.84 -11.41
N GLU A 365 1.21 3.55 -12.09
CA GLU A 365 2.24 2.93 -12.93
C GLU A 365 3.64 3.44 -12.54
N PRO A 366 4.60 2.56 -12.21
CA PRO A 366 4.50 1.10 -12.15
C PRO A 366 3.60 0.60 -11.02
N ALA A 367 3.22 -0.68 -11.06
CA ALA A 367 2.63 -1.33 -9.90
C ALA A 367 3.70 -1.42 -8.80
N ILE A 368 3.40 -0.90 -7.61
CA ILE A 368 4.35 -0.86 -6.50
C ILE A 368 3.78 -1.59 -5.28
N ILE A 369 4.50 -2.60 -4.82
CA ILE A 369 4.28 -3.22 -3.51
C ILE A 369 4.93 -2.34 -2.45
N VAL A 370 4.22 -2.06 -1.35
CA VAL A 370 4.71 -1.22 -0.24
C VAL A 370 4.71 -2.04 1.05
N PRO A 371 5.81 -2.72 1.40
CA PRO A 371 5.89 -3.52 2.63
C PRO A 371 5.81 -2.64 3.88
N LEU A 372 4.95 -3.02 4.83
CA LEU A 372 4.72 -2.26 6.07
C LEU A 372 4.65 -3.19 7.27
N GLY A 373 5.32 -2.82 8.37
CA GLY A 373 5.23 -3.54 9.63
C GLY A 373 3.98 -3.17 10.42
N ARG A 374 3.34 -4.17 11.04
CA ARG A 374 2.29 -4.02 12.06
C ARG A 374 2.66 -4.86 13.29
N THR A 375 3.61 -4.34 14.06
CA THR A 375 4.15 -4.95 15.27
C THR A 375 4.88 -3.86 16.07
N VAL A 376 5.16 -4.11 17.35
CA VAL A 376 6.11 -3.28 18.09
C VAL A 376 7.41 -3.23 17.30
N GLY A 377 7.87 -2.02 16.97
CA GLY A 377 9.01 -1.80 16.08
C GLY A 377 8.62 -1.27 14.68
N GLY A 378 7.36 -1.43 14.29
CA GLY A 378 6.84 -1.08 12.97
C GLY A 378 7.68 -1.68 11.84
N THR A 379 7.87 -0.93 10.75
CA THR A 379 8.69 -1.39 9.61
C THR A 379 10.17 -1.58 9.96
N THR A 380 10.68 -1.02 11.06
CA THR A 380 12.08 -1.26 11.45
C THR A 380 12.32 -2.73 11.82
N ALA A 381 11.30 -3.41 12.38
CA ALA A 381 11.36 -4.83 12.72
C ALA A 381 11.51 -5.73 11.48
N ILE A 382 11.01 -5.29 10.32
CA ILE A 382 10.96 -6.08 9.08
C ILE A 382 11.76 -5.46 7.91
N ASN A 383 12.61 -4.46 8.17
CA ASN A 383 13.51 -3.94 7.15
C ASN A 383 14.84 -4.70 7.14
N SER A 384 15.69 -4.40 6.15
CA SER A 384 16.96 -5.09 5.97
C SER A 384 18.09 -4.57 6.87
N GLY A 385 17.90 -3.50 7.63
CA GLY A 385 18.90 -2.96 8.58
C GLY A 385 19.96 -2.01 8.03
N THR A 386 19.90 -1.60 6.76
CA THR A 386 20.82 -0.64 6.15
C THR A 386 20.66 0.77 6.72
N CYS A 387 21.77 1.46 6.95
CA CYS A 387 21.82 2.71 7.70
C CYS A 387 22.60 3.79 6.95
N PHE A 388 21.90 4.70 6.27
CA PHE A 388 22.49 5.88 5.65
C PHE A 388 22.05 7.16 6.36
N ARG A 389 22.97 8.13 6.44
CA ARG A 389 22.60 9.53 6.68
C ARG A 389 21.95 10.08 5.42
N ALA A 390 21.04 11.06 5.56
CA ALA A 390 20.62 11.83 4.39
C ALA A 390 21.86 12.47 3.75
N PRO A 391 22.00 12.43 2.41
CA PRO A 391 23.10 13.11 1.74
C PRO A 391 23.09 14.60 2.05
N ASP A 392 24.27 15.19 2.29
CA ASP A 392 24.40 16.61 2.67
C ASP A 392 23.67 17.55 1.70
N ARG A 393 23.70 17.24 0.40
CA ARG A 393 22.97 18.00 -0.63
C ARG A 393 21.47 18.09 -0.37
N VAL A 394 20.85 17.04 0.19
CA VAL A 394 19.41 17.01 0.50
C VAL A 394 19.10 17.90 1.69
N LEU A 395 19.93 17.88 2.74
CA LEU A 395 19.77 18.77 3.89
C LEU A 395 19.99 20.24 3.50
N LEU A 396 20.98 20.51 2.63
CA LEU A 396 21.22 21.84 2.09
C LEU A 396 20.04 22.34 1.22
N GLU A 397 19.43 21.47 0.42
CA GLU A 397 18.21 21.76 -0.35
C GLU A 397 17.05 22.15 0.59
N TRP A 398 16.85 21.40 1.69
CA TRP A 398 15.82 21.73 2.68
C TRP A 398 16.01 23.11 3.29
N VAL A 399 17.23 23.48 3.66
CA VAL A 399 17.52 24.79 4.27
C VAL A 399 17.40 25.91 3.24
N ARG A 400 18.05 25.76 2.07
CA ARG A 400 18.16 26.84 1.07
C ARG A 400 16.87 27.07 0.29
N GLU A 401 16.15 26.02 -0.03
CA GLU A 401 14.96 26.08 -0.90
C GLU A 401 13.66 25.80 -0.12
N GLY A 402 13.72 24.91 0.87
CA GLY A 402 12.58 24.55 1.72
C GLY A 402 12.33 25.50 2.89
N GLY A 403 13.25 26.42 3.18
CA GLY A 403 13.16 27.37 4.29
C GLY A 403 13.33 26.72 5.66
N PHE A 404 13.96 25.54 5.74
CA PHE A 404 14.23 24.88 7.01
C PHE A 404 15.21 25.70 7.86
N PRO A 405 15.09 25.66 9.20
CA PRO A 405 16.03 26.36 10.07
C PRO A 405 17.45 25.83 9.93
N GLU A 406 18.45 26.65 10.30
CA GLU A 406 19.88 26.34 10.15
C GLU A 406 20.33 25.11 10.96
N ASP A 407 19.57 24.67 11.95
CA ASP A 407 19.86 23.46 12.71
C ASP A 407 19.65 22.16 11.91
N PHE A 408 19.06 22.24 10.70
CA PHE A 408 19.03 21.16 9.71
C PHE A 408 20.26 21.12 8.79
N LEU A 409 21.18 22.09 8.86
CA LEU A 409 22.43 22.05 8.09
C LEU A 409 23.23 20.78 8.45
N PRO A 410 23.98 20.17 7.49
CA PRO A 410 24.71 18.92 7.74
C PRO A 410 25.57 18.91 9.00
N GLY A 411 26.29 20.01 9.29
CA GLY A 411 27.12 20.13 10.48
C GLY A 411 26.31 20.12 11.79
N SER A 412 25.22 20.90 11.85
CA SER A 412 24.37 21.02 13.05
C SER A 412 23.53 19.76 13.28
N PHE A 413 22.94 19.23 12.21
CA PHE A 413 22.06 18.06 12.26
C PHE A 413 22.84 16.74 12.45
N GLY A 414 24.13 16.73 12.09
CA GLY A 414 25.03 15.58 12.15
C GLY A 414 25.09 14.90 13.52
N HIS A 415 25.04 15.66 14.62
CA HIS A 415 25.07 15.10 15.98
C HIS A 415 23.86 14.19 16.29
N TYR A 416 22.68 14.49 15.73
CA TYR A 416 21.53 13.59 15.87
C TYR A 416 21.77 12.26 15.15
N TYR A 417 22.41 12.28 13.98
CA TYR A 417 22.83 11.06 13.31
C TYR A 417 23.87 10.28 14.11
N ASP A 418 24.80 10.96 14.78
CA ASP A 418 25.81 10.31 15.63
C ASP A 418 25.16 9.59 16.81
N LYS A 419 24.22 10.25 17.51
CA LYS A 419 23.41 9.64 18.57
C LYS A 419 22.67 8.39 18.07
N VAL A 420 21.99 8.49 16.93
CA VAL A 420 21.25 7.37 16.33
C VAL A 420 22.19 6.25 15.92
N ALA A 421 23.33 6.55 15.29
CA ALA A 421 24.31 5.55 14.88
C ALA A 421 24.86 4.77 16.07
N ASN A 422 25.14 5.45 17.18
CA ASN A 422 25.60 4.84 18.43
C ASN A 422 24.53 3.95 19.05
N GLU A 423 23.28 4.42 19.13
CA GLU A 423 22.15 3.62 19.64
C GLU A 423 21.95 2.33 18.83
N LEU A 424 21.99 2.46 17.51
CA LEU A 424 21.80 1.37 16.57
C LEU A 424 23.05 0.48 16.40
N GLY A 425 24.20 0.84 16.98
CA GLY A 425 25.46 0.14 16.78
C GLY A 425 25.84 0.01 15.31
N VAL A 426 25.69 1.09 14.53
CA VAL A 426 25.94 1.07 13.08
C VAL A 426 27.40 0.74 12.81
N THR A 427 27.61 -0.36 12.07
CA THR A 427 28.94 -0.83 11.67
C THR A 427 28.94 -1.18 10.19
N ALA A 428 30.11 -1.16 9.55
CA ALA A 428 30.24 -1.69 8.20
C ALA A 428 30.01 -3.21 8.20
N GLY A 429 29.33 -3.72 7.18
CA GLY A 429 29.15 -5.17 7.02
C GLY A 429 30.48 -5.92 6.89
N THR A 430 30.54 -7.14 7.40
CA THR A 430 31.70 -8.02 7.18
C THR A 430 31.57 -8.74 5.83
N LYS A 431 32.68 -9.28 5.29
CA LYS A 431 32.66 -10.07 4.06
C LYS A 431 31.65 -11.23 4.12
N GLN A 432 31.49 -11.85 5.28
CA GLN A 432 30.52 -12.92 5.51
C GLN A 432 29.07 -12.44 5.27
N LEU A 433 28.74 -11.21 5.68
CA LEU A 433 27.40 -10.67 5.49
C LEU A 433 27.10 -10.35 4.02
N CYS A 434 28.11 -10.01 3.23
CA CYS A 434 27.97 -9.65 1.82
C CYS A 434 27.65 -10.85 0.91
N GLY A 435 28.10 -12.05 1.31
CA GLY A 435 27.89 -13.30 0.57
C GLY A 435 28.49 -13.31 -0.86
N ALA A 436 28.22 -14.39 -1.60
CA ALA A 436 28.76 -14.62 -2.93
C ALA A 436 28.35 -13.53 -3.95
N ILE A 437 27.13 -12.99 -3.82
CA ILE A 437 26.65 -11.94 -4.70
C ILE A 437 27.45 -10.62 -4.57
N GLY A 438 27.96 -10.32 -3.38
CA GLY A 438 28.86 -9.18 -3.18
C GLY A 438 30.16 -9.32 -3.99
N GLU A 439 30.68 -10.55 -4.14
CA GLU A 439 31.88 -10.80 -4.96
C GLU A 439 31.59 -10.65 -6.47
N VAL A 440 30.43 -11.12 -6.93
CA VAL A 440 29.97 -10.93 -8.33
C VAL A 440 29.86 -9.45 -8.65
N VAL A 441 29.18 -8.68 -7.80
CA VAL A 441 29.00 -7.24 -7.97
C VAL A 441 30.34 -6.51 -7.87
N GLY A 442 31.21 -6.90 -6.94
CA GLY A 442 32.58 -6.36 -6.82
C GLY A 442 33.35 -6.50 -8.14
N ARG A 443 33.44 -7.71 -8.71
CA ARG A 443 34.11 -7.93 -10.01
C ARG A 443 33.51 -7.07 -11.13
N GLY A 444 32.18 -6.97 -11.17
CA GLY A 444 31.47 -6.16 -12.15
C GLY A 444 31.78 -4.66 -12.02
N ALA A 445 31.78 -4.16 -10.79
CA ALA A 445 32.08 -2.78 -10.45
C ALA A 445 33.56 -2.44 -10.72
N ASP A 446 34.50 -3.31 -10.34
CA ASP A 446 35.93 -3.20 -10.67
C ASP A 446 36.14 -3.08 -12.18
N ALA A 447 35.47 -3.93 -12.97
CA ALA A 447 35.56 -3.91 -14.44
C ALA A 447 34.98 -2.63 -15.07
N MET A 448 34.21 -1.85 -14.31
CA MET A 448 33.66 -0.55 -14.71
C MET A 448 34.39 0.63 -14.06
N GLY A 449 35.36 0.40 -13.16
CA GLY A 449 36.04 1.43 -12.40
C GLY A 449 35.16 2.12 -11.35
N LEU A 450 34.13 1.42 -10.83
CA LEU A 450 33.19 1.93 -9.84
C LEU A 450 33.65 1.63 -8.41
N SER A 451 33.39 2.56 -7.47
CA SER A 451 33.61 2.31 -6.05
C SER A 451 32.53 1.38 -5.49
N HIS A 452 32.92 0.42 -4.66
CA HIS A 452 31.99 -0.55 -4.08
C HIS A 452 32.45 -1.05 -2.71
N GLY A 453 31.53 -1.62 -1.93
CA GLY A 453 31.88 -2.21 -0.64
C GLY A 453 30.69 -2.62 0.22
N PRO A 454 30.97 -3.15 1.43
CA PRO A 454 29.95 -3.49 2.40
C PRO A 454 29.14 -2.27 2.84
N LEU A 455 27.83 -2.46 3.01
CA LEU A 455 26.94 -1.38 3.45
C LEU A 455 26.96 -1.22 4.98
N PRO A 456 26.78 0.02 5.49
CA PRO A 456 26.59 0.29 6.92
C PRO A 456 25.25 -0.26 7.42
N ARG A 457 25.25 -0.96 8.56
CA ARG A 457 24.07 -1.70 9.07
C ARG A 457 23.94 -1.63 10.59
N ASN A 458 22.70 -1.67 11.10
CA ASN A 458 22.37 -1.69 12.54
C ASN A 458 22.33 -3.12 13.13
N ALA A 459 23.24 -3.98 12.72
CA ALA A 459 23.27 -5.37 13.16
C ALA A 459 24.72 -5.84 13.43
N PRO A 460 25.42 -5.26 14.42
CA PRO A 460 26.83 -5.55 14.66
C PRO A 460 27.09 -7.02 15.06
N ASP A 461 26.08 -7.67 15.65
CA ASP A 461 26.15 -9.05 16.14
C ASP A 461 25.50 -10.06 15.16
N CYS A 462 25.43 -9.71 13.87
CA CYS A 462 24.72 -10.50 12.86
C CYS A 462 25.45 -11.78 12.46
N ASP A 463 24.69 -12.87 12.33
CA ASP A 463 25.14 -14.21 11.96
C ASP A 463 24.69 -14.63 10.54
N ALA A 464 24.32 -13.66 9.69
CA ALA A 464 24.05 -13.83 8.26
C ALA A 464 22.87 -14.76 7.87
N GLN A 465 21.83 -14.87 8.69
CA GLN A 465 20.69 -15.76 8.39
C GLN A 465 19.73 -15.26 7.28
N ALA A 466 19.91 -14.05 6.76
CA ALA A 466 19.09 -13.46 5.68
C ALA A 466 17.59 -13.26 5.97
N GLU A 467 17.12 -13.49 7.21
CA GLU A 467 15.70 -13.45 7.60
C GLU A 467 15.14 -12.04 7.90
N CYS A 468 15.94 -10.98 7.76
CA CYS A 468 15.63 -9.64 8.29
C CYS A 468 14.26 -9.08 7.85
N ILE A 469 13.80 -9.42 6.64
CA ILE A 469 12.53 -8.93 6.09
C ILE A 469 11.29 -9.58 6.74
N LEU A 470 11.47 -10.65 7.52
CA LEU A 470 10.42 -11.35 8.28
C LEU A 470 10.63 -11.24 9.79
N GLY A 471 11.57 -10.39 10.22
CA GLY A 471 11.99 -10.24 11.62
C GLY A 471 13.24 -11.05 11.95
N CYS A 472 14.06 -10.52 12.86
CA CYS A 472 15.37 -11.09 13.18
C CYS A 472 15.22 -12.16 14.29
N PRO A 473 15.45 -13.46 13.99
CA PRO A 473 15.29 -14.54 14.98
C PRO A 473 16.33 -14.50 16.10
N THR A 474 17.47 -13.83 15.90
CA THR A 474 18.55 -13.71 16.89
C THR A 474 18.52 -12.40 17.66
N GLY A 475 17.70 -11.43 17.24
CA GLY A 475 17.72 -10.07 17.80
C GLY A 475 18.97 -9.25 17.43
N ALA A 476 19.82 -9.74 16.52
CA ALA A 476 21.03 -9.03 16.11
C ALA A 476 20.74 -7.70 15.40
N LYS A 477 19.67 -7.64 14.60
CA LYS A 477 19.21 -6.39 13.97
C LYS A 477 18.54 -5.50 15.01
N ARG A 478 19.18 -4.38 15.34
CA ARG A 478 18.76 -3.42 16.38
C ARG A 478 17.61 -2.53 15.92
N SER A 479 16.51 -3.13 15.47
CA SER A 479 15.24 -2.43 15.21
C SER A 479 14.66 -1.81 16.48
N THR A 480 13.67 -0.91 16.38
CA THR A 480 13.24 -0.12 17.55
C THR A 480 12.67 -0.98 18.68
N ASP A 481 12.15 -2.18 18.40
CA ASP A 481 11.74 -3.19 19.38
C ASP A 481 12.92 -3.79 20.18
N VAL A 482 14.13 -3.74 19.64
CA VAL A 482 15.37 -4.23 20.26
C VAL A 482 16.21 -3.09 20.86
N SER A 483 16.29 -1.93 20.20
CA SER A 483 17.15 -0.81 20.61
C SER A 483 16.43 0.22 21.51
N TYR A 484 15.37 0.83 21.00
CA TYR A 484 14.76 2.00 21.62
C TYR A 484 13.65 1.67 22.63
N VAL A 485 12.69 0.82 22.25
CA VAL A 485 11.54 0.46 23.09
C VAL A 485 11.98 -0.12 24.44
N PRO A 486 12.93 -1.08 24.52
CA PRO A 486 13.38 -1.61 25.82
C PRO A 486 13.96 -0.53 26.74
N ARG A 487 14.67 0.46 26.18
CA ARG A 487 15.20 1.59 26.95
C ARG A 487 14.11 2.54 27.42
N ALA A 488 13.12 2.85 26.57
CA ALA A 488 11.96 3.64 26.96
C ALA A 488 11.22 2.97 28.15
N LEU A 489 10.99 1.66 28.09
CA LEU A 489 10.36 0.89 29.16
C LEU A 489 11.19 0.92 30.45
N LYS A 490 12.52 0.77 30.33
CA LYS A 490 13.45 0.86 31.46
C LYS A 490 13.42 2.25 32.12
N ALA A 491 13.24 3.30 31.32
CA ALA A 491 13.11 4.68 31.79
C ALA A 491 11.69 5.02 32.32
N GLY A 492 10.73 4.08 32.25
CA GLY A 492 9.40 4.22 32.86
C GLY A 492 8.24 4.39 31.88
N ALA A 493 8.49 4.43 30.57
CA ALA A 493 7.43 4.45 29.56
C ALA A 493 6.56 3.19 29.63
N THR A 494 5.33 3.30 29.13
CA THR A 494 4.40 2.17 28.98
C THR A 494 4.05 1.98 27.51
N VAL A 495 3.95 0.74 27.05
CA VAL A 495 3.53 0.40 25.68
C VAL A 495 2.29 -0.48 25.73
N LEU A 496 1.23 -0.06 25.03
CA LEU A 496 0.01 -0.86 24.85
C LEU A 496 -0.04 -1.41 23.44
N THR A 497 -0.14 -2.73 23.31
CA THR A 497 -0.19 -3.42 22.02
C THR A 497 -1.59 -3.89 21.68
N GLY A 498 -1.86 -4.14 20.39
CA GLY A 498 -3.18 -4.55 19.93
C GLY A 498 -4.23 -3.44 20.07
N LEU A 499 -3.80 -2.17 20.11
CA LEU A 499 -4.64 -1.02 20.38
C LEU A 499 -4.58 -0.02 19.22
N ARG A 500 -5.68 0.07 18.44
CA ARG A 500 -5.77 0.94 17.27
C ARG A 500 -6.39 2.29 17.63
N ALA A 501 -5.70 3.40 17.38
CA ALA A 501 -6.27 4.73 17.48
C ALA A 501 -7.41 4.93 16.46
N GLU A 502 -8.55 5.49 16.89
CA GLU A 502 -9.71 5.72 16.04
C GLU A 502 -10.08 7.20 15.91
N ARG A 503 -10.11 7.95 17.03
CA ARG A 503 -10.67 9.30 17.05
C ARG A 503 -10.00 10.22 18.07
N PHE A 504 -9.92 11.52 17.76
CA PHE A 504 -9.63 12.57 18.73
C PHE A 504 -10.86 12.97 19.53
N VAL A 505 -10.64 13.18 20.83
CA VAL A 505 -11.53 13.96 21.68
C VAL A 505 -10.92 15.35 21.81
N LEU A 506 -11.57 16.35 21.22
CA LEU A 506 -11.08 17.72 21.17
C LEU A 506 -11.58 18.56 22.36
N LYS A 507 -10.78 19.57 22.73
CA LYS A 507 -11.18 20.69 23.59
C LYS A 507 -10.73 21.98 22.89
N GLY A 508 -11.65 22.63 22.18
CA GLY A 508 -11.28 23.72 21.27
C GLY A 508 -10.43 23.18 20.10
N SER A 509 -9.30 23.83 19.82
CA SER A 509 -8.33 23.41 18.81
C SER A 509 -7.32 22.36 19.30
N ASN A 510 -7.38 21.95 20.57
CA ASN A 510 -6.40 21.03 21.16
C ASN A 510 -6.98 19.63 21.36
N VAL A 511 -6.13 18.62 21.25
CA VAL A 511 -6.50 17.23 21.53
C VAL A 511 -6.47 17.03 23.05
N ARG A 512 -7.53 16.46 23.61
CA ARG A 512 -7.61 16.12 25.05
C ARG A 512 -7.37 14.63 25.29
N ALA A 513 -7.79 13.80 24.35
CA ALA A 513 -7.62 12.35 24.42
C ALA A 513 -7.72 11.72 23.03
N ILE A 514 -7.25 10.48 22.93
CA ILE A 514 -7.45 9.59 21.78
C ILE A 514 -8.36 8.44 22.22
N GLU A 515 -9.46 8.26 21.51
CA GLU A 515 -10.24 7.03 21.56
C GLU A 515 -9.51 5.96 20.73
N ALA A 516 -9.26 4.82 21.36
CA ALA A 516 -8.60 3.68 20.74
C ALA A 516 -9.37 2.39 21.00
N ARG A 517 -9.17 1.38 20.14
CA ARG A 517 -9.92 0.12 20.16
C ARG A 517 -9.02 -1.10 20.14
N ALA A 518 -9.35 -2.09 20.96
CA ALA A 518 -8.78 -3.43 20.98
C ALA A 518 -9.90 -4.46 20.82
N GLY A 519 -10.08 -5.01 19.62
CA GLY A 519 -11.25 -5.85 19.31
C GLY A 519 -12.55 -5.06 19.44
N GLU A 520 -13.45 -5.47 20.32
CA GLU A 520 -14.69 -4.72 20.62
C GLU A 520 -14.51 -3.68 21.74
N ARG A 521 -13.43 -3.79 22.53
CA ARG A 521 -13.16 -2.92 23.66
C ARG A 521 -12.68 -1.55 23.20
N LYS A 522 -13.27 -0.50 23.78
CA LYS A 522 -12.84 0.89 23.60
C LYS A 522 -12.07 1.38 24.82
N LEU A 523 -11.01 2.14 24.60
CA LEU A 523 -10.20 2.79 25.61
C LEU A 523 -10.07 4.27 25.31
N LEU A 524 -10.01 5.08 26.36
CA LEU A 524 -9.76 6.51 26.26
C LEU A 524 -8.37 6.83 26.81
N VAL A 525 -7.50 7.36 25.95
CA VAL A 525 -6.11 7.68 26.29
C VAL A 525 -5.94 9.18 26.38
N ARG A 526 -5.76 9.71 27.59
CA ARG A 526 -5.57 11.12 27.88
C ARG A 526 -4.08 11.49 27.87
N GLY A 527 -3.80 12.74 27.56
CA GLY A 527 -2.47 13.30 27.73
C GLY A 527 -2.41 14.80 27.49
N ARG A 528 -1.24 15.39 27.72
CA ARG A 528 -1.01 16.82 27.50
C ARG A 528 -0.62 17.10 26.05
N SER A 529 0.26 16.26 25.50
CA SER A 529 0.72 16.32 24.11
C SER A 529 0.52 14.97 23.42
N PHE A 530 0.21 15.01 22.13
CA PHE A 530 -0.07 13.84 21.31
C PHE A 530 0.84 13.82 20.11
N VAL A 531 1.49 12.67 19.85
CA VAL A 531 2.41 12.51 18.74
C VAL A 531 1.96 11.36 17.86
N LEU A 532 1.73 11.64 16.59
CA LEU A 532 1.44 10.63 15.59
C LEU A 532 2.74 10.13 14.97
N SER A 533 2.96 8.82 15.09
CA SER A 533 4.10 8.10 14.54
C SER A 533 3.64 6.83 13.81
N MET A 534 2.51 6.92 13.11
CA MET A 534 1.83 5.80 12.45
C MET A 534 2.44 5.45 11.09
N GLY A 535 3.37 6.26 10.60
CA GLY A 535 4.04 6.13 9.31
C GLY A 535 3.30 6.83 8.17
N SER A 536 4.01 6.98 7.05
CA SER A 536 3.63 7.80 5.90
C SER A 536 2.31 7.46 5.23
N LEU A 537 1.73 6.29 5.48
CA LEU A 537 0.47 5.89 4.87
C LEU A 537 -0.71 5.96 5.84
N MET A 538 -0.47 5.77 7.14
CA MET A 538 -1.53 5.73 8.14
C MET A 538 -1.74 7.10 8.80
N THR A 539 -0.67 7.83 9.12
CA THR A 539 -0.74 9.17 9.73
C THR A 539 -1.64 10.15 8.95
N PRO A 540 -1.47 10.36 7.63
CA PRO A 540 -2.32 11.31 6.89
C PRO A 540 -3.80 10.91 6.88
N THR A 541 -4.09 9.63 6.72
CA THR A 541 -5.48 9.13 6.69
C THR A 541 -6.14 9.14 8.06
N PHE A 542 -5.35 8.99 9.12
CA PHE A 542 -5.84 9.15 10.47
C PHE A 542 -6.23 10.60 10.73
N LEU A 543 -5.41 11.58 10.31
CA LEU A 543 -5.74 13.01 10.39
C LEU A 543 -6.96 13.38 9.52
N GLU A 544 -7.03 12.88 8.28
CA GLU A 544 -8.17 13.08 7.37
C GLU A 544 -9.48 12.56 8.00
N ARG A 545 -9.43 11.41 8.69
CA ARG A 545 -10.57 10.86 9.44
C ARG A 545 -11.08 11.78 10.54
N GLN A 546 -10.21 12.61 11.13
CA GLN A 546 -10.63 13.55 12.18
C GLN A 546 -11.27 14.82 11.61
N GLY A 547 -11.40 14.93 10.28
CA GLY A 547 -11.96 16.09 9.60
C GLY A 547 -10.98 17.23 9.41
N LEU A 548 -9.66 16.98 9.53
CA LEU A 548 -8.66 18.00 9.21
C LEU A 548 -8.60 18.20 7.70
N ASP A 549 -8.75 19.46 7.29
CA ASP A 549 -8.60 19.89 5.91
C ASP A 549 -7.37 20.81 5.78
N LEU A 550 -6.21 20.20 5.57
CA LEU A 550 -4.96 20.91 5.29
C LEU A 550 -4.60 20.73 3.81
N PRO A 551 -4.23 21.80 3.07
CA PRO A 551 -4.00 21.75 1.61
C PRO A 551 -2.99 20.68 1.16
N ARG A 552 -2.01 20.35 2.01
CA ARG A 552 -0.93 19.41 1.72
C ARG A 552 -1.14 18.02 2.31
N LEU A 553 -2.20 17.80 3.08
CA LEU A 553 -2.46 16.52 3.76
C LEU A 553 -2.57 15.37 2.76
N GLY A 554 -1.76 14.33 2.99
CA GLY A 554 -1.72 13.13 2.16
C GLY A 554 -1.08 13.32 0.78
N LYS A 555 -0.63 14.52 0.41
CA LYS A 555 0.07 14.77 -0.88
C LYS A 555 1.58 14.56 -0.72
N ASN A 556 2.35 14.69 -1.79
CA ASN A 556 3.82 14.63 -1.74
C ASN A 556 4.38 13.27 -1.30
N LEU A 557 3.64 12.18 -1.55
CA LEU A 557 4.14 10.84 -1.25
C LEU A 557 5.29 10.51 -2.21
N SER A 558 6.48 10.33 -1.65
CA SER A 558 7.55 9.59 -2.31
C SER A 558 7.54 8.15 -1.81
N VAL A 559 7.97 7.20 -2.64
CA VAL A 559 8.00 5.76 -2.30
C VAL A 559 9.36 5.12 -2.53
N HIS A 560 10.27 5.85 -3.18
CA HIS A 560 11.60 5.41 -3.54
C HIS A 560 11.55 4.07 -4.33
N PRO A 561 10.98 4.08 -5.57
CA PRO A 561 10.77 2.86 -6.33
C PRO A 561 12.07 2.07 -6.51
N ALA A 562 12.00 0.77 -6.27
CA ALA A 562 13.12 -0.15 -6.29
C ALA A 562 12.82 -1.36 -7.16
N LEU A 563 13.86 -1.88 -7.81
CA LEU A 563 13.82 -3.08 -8.62
C LEU A 563 14.96 -4.02 -8.21
N GLY A 564 14.67 -5.32 -8.27
CA GLY A 564 15.64 -6.39 -8.09
C GLY A 564 15.86 -7.12 -9.41
N LEU A 565 17.13 -7.36 -9.74
CA LEU A 565 17.56 -8.17 -10.87
C LEU A 565 18.10 -9.51 -10.38
N VAL A 566 18.03 -10.50 -11.26
CA VAL A 566 18.40 -11.88 -10.95
C VAL A 566 19.45 -12.34 -11.93
N ALA A 567 20.64 -12.67 -11.43
CA ALA A 567 21.74 -13.22 -12.19
C ALA A 567 21.78 -14.75 -12.06
N LEU A 568 21.80 -15.44 -13.19
CA LEU A 568 22.15 -16.86 -13.23
C LEU A 568 23.66 -17.02 -13.23
N MET A 569 24.17 -17.77 -12.25
CA MET A 569 25.59 -18.04 -12.05
C MET A 569 25.90 -19.52 -12.32
N ASP A 570 27.16 -19.83 -12.66
CA ASP A 570 27.62 -21.23 -12.70
C ASP A 570 27.88 -21.74 -11.26
N GLU A 571 28.28 -20.83 -10.38
CA GLU A 571 28.60 -21.10 -8.98
C GLU A 571 27.36 -21.41 -8.13
N ASP A 572 27.57 -22.19 -7.07
CA ASP A 572 26.56 -22.39 -6.01
C ASP A 572 26.52 -21.13 -5.13
N MET A 573 25.52 -20.26 -5.36
CA MET A 573 25.43 -18.94 -4.74
C MET A 573 24.88 -18.97 -3.32
N GLN A 574 24.05 -19.97 -3.00
CA GLN A 574 23.31 -20.12 -1.73
C GLN A 574 22.83 -18.76 -1.18
N PRO A 575 21.92 -18.06 -1.87
CA PRO A 575 21.64 -16.65 -1.60
C PRO A 575 21.08 -16.36 -0.20
N TRP A 576 20.66 -17.39 0.55
CA TRP A 576 20.26 -17.31 1.96
C TRP A 576 21.43 -17.20 2.96
N HIS A 577 22.69 -17.28 2.51
CA HIS A 577 23.89 -17.03 3.33
C HIS A 577 24.47 -15.62 3.09
N ALA A 578 23.59 -14.64 2.87
CA ALA A 578 23.93 -13.24 2.71
C ALA A 578 22.80 -12.37 3.27
N VAL A 579 23.12 -11.27 3.93
CA VAL A 579 22.06 -10.34 4.38
C VAL A 579 21.48 -9.60 3.17
N PRO A 580 20.16 -9.30 3.14
CA PRO A 580 19.52 -8.78 1.93
C PRO A 580 20.20 -7.54 1.35
N GLN A 581 20.60 -6.58 2.18
CA GLN A 581 21.30 -5.35 1.76
C GLN A 581 22.71 -5.31 2.40
N GLY A 582 23.58 -6.25 2.02
CA GLY A 582 24.92 -6.39 2.59
C GLY A 582 26.05 -5.66 1.84
N TYR A 583 25.83 -5.31 0.58
CA TYR A 583 26.85 -4.79 -0.34
C TYR A 583 26.25 -3.76 -1.29
N GLY A 584 27.05 -2.81 -1.77
CA GLY A 584 26.61 -1.76 -2.68
C GLY A 584 27.75 -1.23 -3.55
N PHE A 585 27.40 -0.45 -4.57
CA PHE A 585 28.34 0.30 -5.39
C PHE A 585 27.83 1.70 -5.69
N SER A 586 28.76 2.60 -5.98
CA SER A 586 28.56 4.04 -6.10
C SER A 586 28.92 4.56 -7.49
N GLY A 587 28.61 5.83 -7.76
CA GLY A 587 28.89 6.53 -9.03
C GLY A 587 27.64 7.04 -9.75
N TYR A 588 26.45 6.83 -9.18
CA TYR A 588 25.15 7.18 -9.79
C TYR A 588 24.23 7.95 -8.83
N GLU A 589 24.75 8.37 -7.68
CA GLU A 589 24.00 9.09 -6.64
C GLU A 589 23.51 10.45 -7.14
N ASP A 590 24.25 11.10 -8.05
CA ASP A 590 23.87 12.36 -8.70
C ASP A 590 22.75 12.18 -9.74
N GLU A 591 22.69 11.00 -10.38
CA GLU A 591 21.53 10.58 -11.20
C GLU A 591 20.32 10.21 -10.32
N GLY A 592 20.52 10.11 -9.00
CA GLY A 592 19.49 9.72 -8.04
C GLY A 592 19.24 8.22 -8.02
N ILE A 593 20.24 7.39 -8.32
CA ILE A 593 20.15 5.93 -8.29
C ILE A 593 21.08 5.40 -7.20
N CYS A 594 20.55 4.57 -6.29
CA CYS A 594 21.30 3.91 -5.23
C CYS A 594 21.29 2.40 -5.46
N PHE A 595 22.47 1.78 -5.60
CA PHE A 595 22.63 0.35 -5.81
C PHE A 595 23.00 -0.36 -4.51
N GLU A 596 22.21 -1.36 -4.15
CA GLU A 596 22.39 -2.11 -2.92
C GLU A 596 21.92 -3.56 -3.07
N GLY A 597 22.41 -4.41 -2.18
CA GLY A 597 22.00 -5.81 -2.11
C GLY A 597 20.49 -5.95 -2.08
N PHE A 598 20.00 -7.02 -2.69
CA PHE A 598 18.60 -7.40 -2.62
C PHE A 598 18.52 -8.91 -2.47
N TYR A 599 17.69 -9.39 -1.55
CA TYR A 599 17.40 -10.82 -1.44
C TYR A 599 15.96 -11.00 -0.96
N LEU A 600 15.24 -11.86 -1.67
CA LEU A 600 13.97 -12.43 -1.23
C LEU A 600 14.12 -13.95 -1.03
N PRO A 601 13.61 -14.49 0.09
CA PRO A 601 13.59 -15.92 0.35
C PRO A 601 12.62 -16.64 -0.60
N PRO A 602 12.73 -17.97 -0.72
CA PRO A 602 11.95 -18.78 -1.66
C PRO A 602 10.44 -18.49 -1.76
N PRO A 603 9.67 -18.24 -0.68
CA PRO A 603 8.25 -17.90 -0.82
C PRO A 603 7.98 -16.50 -1.40
N LEU A 604 8.87 -15.54 -1.17
CA LEU A 604 8.63 -14.13 -1.54
C LEU A 604 9.20 -13.77 -2.90
N PHE A 605 10.18 -14.53 -3.39
CA PHE A 605 10.87 -14.26 -4.65
C PHE A 605 10.02 -14.55 -5.91
N PRO A 606 9.42 -15.74 -6.09
CA PRO A 606 8.73 -16.11 -7.34
C PRO A 606 7.53 -15.21 -7.70
N PRO A 607 6.74 -14.68 -6.74
CA PRO A 607 5.74 -13.66 -7.04
C PRO A 607 6.28 -12.42 -7.78
N MET A 608 7.58 -12.10 -7.65
CA MET A 608 8.22 -10.99 -8.37
C MET A 608 8.61 -11.33 -9.81
N LEU A 609 8.60 -12.61 -10.21
CA LEU A 609 8.95 -13.03 -11.56
C LEU A 609 7.71 -12.96 -12.48
N PRO A 610 7.74 -12.16 -13.56
CA PRO A 610 6.67 -12.09 -14.54
C PRO A 610 6.73 -13.29 -15.51
N MET A 611 6.77 -14.51 -14.97
CA MET A 611 6.91 -15.78 -15.69
C MET A 611 5.96 -16.83 -15.10
N ALA A 612 5.64 -17.86 -15.88
CA ALA A 612 4.84 -19.01 -15.47
C ALA A 612 5.27 -20.27 -16.24
N GLY A 613 4.76 -21.45 -15.86
CA GLY A 613 4.97 -22.70 -16.58
C GLY A 613 6.40 -23.24 -16.46
N ARG A 614 6.91 -23.79 -17.56
CA ARG A 614 8.22 -24.44 -17.61
C ARG A 614 9.36 -23.48 -17.35
N GLU A 615 9.25 -22.23 -17.80
CA GLU A 615 10.27 -21.22 -17.58
C GLU A 615 10.44 -20.92 -16.08
N LEU A 616 9.34 -20.67 -15.37
CA LEU A 616 9.37 -20.46 -13.92
C LEU A 616 10.00 -21.66 -13.20
N THR A 617 9.58 -22.87 -13.57
CA THR A 617 10.11 -24.12 -12.98
C THR A 617 11.61 -24.25 -13.21
N TRP A 618 12.09 -23.92 -14.41
CA TRP A 618 13.50 -23.96 -14.77
C TRP A 618 14.36 -23.02 -13.92
N TRP A 619 13.87 -21.81 -13.66
CA TRP A 619 14.52 -20.84 -12.78
C TRP A 619 14.51 -21.30 -11.32
N MET A 620 13.39 -21.83 -10.84
CA MET A 620 13.25 -22.27 -9.46
C MET A 620 14.00 -23.58 -9.17
N ASP A 621 14.24 -24.43 -10.17
CA ASP A 621 15.18 -25.56 -10.09
C ASP A 621 16.64 -25.11 -9.94
N ARG A 622 16.93 -23.87 -10.33
CA ARG A 622 18.27 -23.25 -10.25
C ARG A 622 18.34 -22.21 -9.16
N PHE A 623 17.36 -22.11 -8.26
CA PHE A 623 17.29 -21.04 -7.25
C PHE A 623 18.58 -20.87 -6.46
N ARG A 624 19.26 -21.98 -6.14
CA ARG A 624 20.54 -22.01 -5.43
C ARG A 624 21.71 -21.38 -6.20
N ASN A 625 21.63 -21.31 -7.53
CA ASN A 625 22.61 -20.66 -8.42
C ASN A 625 22.23 -19.21 -8.76
N LEU A 626 21.16 -18.67 -8.16
CA LEU A 626 20.71 -17.31 -8.47
C LEU A 626 21.37 -16.30 -7.54
N GLY A 627 22.01 -15.29 -8.13
CA GLY A 627 22.38 -14.05 -7.47
C GLY A 627 21.24 -13.05 -7.56
N GLN A 628 20.91 -12.39 -6.45
CA GLN A 628 19.90 -11.33 -6.42
C GLN A 628 20.57 -10.01 -6.01
N PHE A 629 20.31 -8.93 -6.76
CA PHE A 629 20.83 -7.61 -6.44
C PHE A 629 19.87 -6.54 -6.92
N GLY A 630 19.87 -5.36 -6.30
CA GLY A 630 18.85 -4.37 -6.57
C GLY A 630 19.38 -2.94 -6.62
N PHE A 631 18.44 -2.05 -6.87
CA PHE A 631 18.65 -0.62 -6.81
C PHE A 631 17.33 0.09 -6.55
N MET A 632 17.44 1.36 -6.19
CA MET A 632 16.31 2.25 -5.95
C MET A 632 16.57 3.63 -6.54
N VAL A 633 15.50 4.35 -6.87
CA VAL A 633 15.58 5.67 -7.53
C VAL A 633 14.88 6.76 -6.73
N LYS A 634 15.57 7.89 -6.55
CA LYS A 634 14.99 9.11 -5.95
C LYS A 634 13.83 9.58 -6.83
N ASP A 635 12.62 9.57 -6.30
CA ASP A 635 11.43 10.11 -6.95
C ASP A 635 11.07 11.51 -6.41
N PRO A 636 10.36 12.34 -7.19
CA PRO A 636 10.07 13.72 -6.80
C PRO A 636 8.88 13.89 -5.83
N GLY A 637 8.28 12.82 -5.31
CA GLY A 637 7.12 12.91 -4.40
C GLY A 637 5.80 13.18 -5.13
N VAL A 638 5.50 12.40 -6.16
CA VAL A 638 4.29 12.58 -7.01
C VAL A 638 3.05 11.86 -6.48
N GLY A 639 3.21 11.00 -5.48
CA GLY A 639 2.13 10.21 -4.95
C GLY A 639 1.21 10.98 -4.01
N ARG A 640 0.12 10.32 -3.63
CA ARG A 640 -0.79 10.77 -2.57
C ARG A 640 -1.43 9.60 -1.84
N VAL A 641 -1.89 9.85 -0.63
CA VAL A 641 -2.64 8.90 0.19
C VAL A 641 -3.97 9.53 0.58
N ARG A 642 -5.05 8.75 0.52
CA ARG A 642 -6.40 9.15 0.91
C ARG A 642 -7.08 8.06 1.71
N MET A 643 -7.99 8.45 2.59
CA MET A 643 -8.88 7.51 3.27
C MET A 643 -9.86 6.91 2.25
N GLY A 644 -9.84 5.59 2.15
CA GLY A 644 -10.79 4.82 1.37
C GLY A 644 -12.15 4.67 2.07
N PRO A 645 -13.19 4.24 1.33
CA PRO A 645 -14.55 4.08 1.86
C PRO A 645 -14.67 2.98 2.93
N ASP A 646 -13.73 2.03 2.97
CA ASP A 646 -13.63 0.99 4.00
C ASP A 646 -12.73 1.40 5.18
N GLY A 647 -12.28 2.65 5.21
CA GLY A 647 -11.40 3.22 6.24
C GLY A 647 -9.93 2.81 6.13
N ARG A 648 -9.51 2.16 5.03
CA ARG A 648 -8.10 1.86 4.74
C ARG A 648 -7.41 3.01 4.01
N SER A 649 -6.08 3.01 4.00
CA SER A 649 -5.30 3.96 3.21
C SER A 649 -5.25 3.53 1.74
N LEU A 650 -5.83 4.35 0.86
CA LEU A 650 -5.64 4.23 -0.58
C LEU A 650 -4.38 4.99 -0.98
N ILE A 651 -3.43 4.28 -1.57
CA ILE A 651 -2.13 4.79 -1.96
C ILE A 651 -2.16 4.98 -3.47
N PHE A 652 -1.87 6.19 -3.95
CA PHE A 652 -1.80 6.50 -5.37
C PHE A 652 -0.39 6.96 -5.70
N TYR A 653 0.21 6.35 -6.71
CA TYR A 653 1.55 6.71 -7.18
C TYR A 653 1.70 6.32 -8.64
N SER A 654 2.03 7.29 -9.49
CA SER A 654 2.46 7.05 -10.86
C SER A 654 3.79 7.75 -11.08
N ALA A 655 4.82 6.98 -11.42
CA ALA A 655 6.13 7.52 -11.78
C ALA A 655 6.00 8.43 -13.01
N ASP A 656 6.69 9.57 -12.98
CA ASP A 656 6.86 10.41 -14.15
C ASP A 656 7.91 9.81 -15.11
N ASP A 657 7.98 10.35 -16.33
CA ASP A 657 8.91 9.87 -17.37
C ASP A 657 10.37 9.93 -16.91
N ALA A 658 10.73 10.94 -16.10
CA ALA A 658 12.07 11.07 -15.55
C ALA A 658 12.39 9.92 -14.57
N THR A 659 11.45 9.54 -13.73
CA THR A 659 11.58 8.41 -12.80
C THR A 659 11.61 7.08 -13.54
N VAL A 660 10.77 6.90 -14.57
CA VAL A 660 10.83 5.69 -15.43
C VAL A 660 12.18 5.58 -16.12
N LYS A 661 12.72 6.67 -16.68
CA LYS A 661 14.06 6.69 -17.29
C LYS A 661 15.15 6.30 -16.30
N LYS A 662 15.11 6.80 -15.07
CA LYS A 662 16.05 6.40 -13.99
C LYS A 662 15.93 4.92 -13.65
N LEU A 663 14.70 4.36 -13.61
CA LEU A 663 14.50 2.93 -13.39
C LEU A 663 15.14 2.11 -14.53
N VAL A 664 14.89 2.46 -15.79
CA VAL A 664 15.47 1.77 -16.94
C VAL A 664 17.00 1.87 -16.95
N ARG A 665 17.54 3.05 -16.62
CA ARG A 665 18.99 3.26 -16.44
C ARG A 665 19.56 2.35 -15.37
N GLY A 666 18.90 2.22 -14.22
CA GLY A 666 19.31 1.30 -13.17
C GLY A 666 19.31 -0.16 -13.60
N ILE A 667 18.30 -0.61 -14.37
CA ILE A 667 18.26 -1.96 -14.94
C ILE A 667 19.45 -2.18 -15.88
N ALA A 668 19.74 -1.23 -16.77
CA ALA A 668 20.84 -1.32 -17.73
C ALA A 668 22.21 -1.42 -17.03
N VAL A 669 22.48 -0.50 -16.10
CA VAL A 669 23.73 -0.46 -15.34
C VAL A 669 23.91 -1.74 -14.51
N LEU A 670 22.90 -2.15 -13.76
CA LEU A 670 23.01 -3.36 -12.94
C LEU A 670 23.14 -4.63 -13.78
N SER A 671 22.45 -4.71 -14.93
CA SER A 671 22.64 -5.82 -15.87
C SER A 671 24.08 -5.87 -16.38
N GLU A 672 24.68 -4.73 -16.74
CA GLU A 672 26.09 -4.68 -17.16
C GLU A 672 27.03 -5.12 -16.03
N VAL A 673 26.84 -4.62 -14.81
CA VAL A 673 27.62 -5.02 -13.63
C VAL A 673 27.54 -6.53 -13.41
N LEU A 674 26.34 -7.11 -13.43
CA LEU A 674 26.16 -8.55 -13.21
C LEU A 674 26.76 -9.40 -14.33
N ILE A 675 26.62 -9.00 -15.60
CA ILE A 675 27.25 -9.70 -16.74
C ILE A 675 28.78 -9.64 -16.64
N ARG A 676 29.35 -8.47 -16.33
CA ARG A 676 30.80 -8.33 -16.10
C ARG A 676 31.26 -9.11 -14.87
N GLY A 677 30.40 -9.26 -13.88
CA GLY A 677 30.60 -10.09 -12.69
C GLY A 677 30.62 -11.59 -12.96
N GLY A 678 30.22 -12.03 -14.17
CA GLY A 678 30.24 -13.42 -14.62
C GLY A 678 28.87 -14.07 -14.81
N ALA A 679 27.77 -13.32 -14.68
CA ALA A 679 26.43 -13.85 -14.89
C ALA A 679 26.24 -14.35 -16.34
N LYS A 680 25.60 -15.51 -16.50
CA LYS A 680 25.24 -16.06 -17.81
C LYS A 680 24.02 -15.37 -18.41
N GLN A 681 23.07 -15.07 -17.54
CA GLN A 681 21.79 -14.45 -17.88
C GLN A 681 21.35 -13.54 -16.73
N VAL A 682 20.74 -12.41 -17.05
CA VAL A 682 20.16 -11.49 -16.07
C VAL A 682 18.70 -11.24 -16.40
N VAL A 683 17.80 -11.61 -15.48
CA VAL A 683 16.37 -11.26 -15.56
C VAL A 683 16.20 -9.84 -15.04
N THR A 684 15.59 -8.98 -15.86
CA THR A 684 15.49 -7.52 -15.63
C THR A 684 14.39 -7.11 -14.65
N GLY A 685 13.42 -8.00 -14.39
CA GLY A 685 12.19 -7.68 -13.66
C GLY A 685 11.15 -6.89 -14.48
N ALA A 686 11.46 -6.56 -15.74
CA ALA A 686 10.53 -5.90 -16.65
C ALA A 686 9.75 -6.93 -17.48
N MET A 687 8.42 -6.86 -17.44
CA MET A 687 7.53 -7.74 -18.18
C MET A 687 7.70 -7.60 -19.69
N GLY A 688 7.88 -8.74 -20.37
CA GLY A 688 8.15 -8.79 -21.80
C GLY A 688 9.59 -8.46 -22.18
N VAL A 689 10.52 -8.27 -21.23
CA VAL A 689 11.94 -8.07 -21.55
C VAL A 689 12.68 -9.39 -21.32
N PRO A 690 13.30 -9.99 -22.37
CA PRO A 690 14.02 -11.24 -22.26
C PRO A 690 15.28 -11.10 -21.39
N PRO A 691 15.79 -12.21 -20.83
CA PRO A 691 17.03 -12.19 -20.07
C PRO A 691 18.21 -11.61 -20.87
N VAL A 692 18.99 -10.75 -20.21
CA VAL A 692 20.19 -10.13 -20.78
C VAL A 692 21.35 -11.10 -20.70
N THR A 693 22.09 -11.28 -21.79
CA THR A 693 23.20 -12.25 -21.92
C THR A 693 24.56 -11.62 -22.25
N SER A 694 24.60 -10.30 -22.46
CA SER A 694 25.82 -9.60 -22.84
C SER A 694 25.80 -8.13 -22.41
N VAL A 695 26.98 -7.52 -22.32
CA VAL A 695 27.13 -6.07 -22.04
C VAL A 695 26.41 -5.23 -23.10
N THR A 696 26.50 -5.62 -24.37
CA THR A 696 25.81 -4.91 -25.46
C THR A 696 24.29 -4.94 -25.28
N ALA A 697 23.74 -6.12 -24.91
CA ALA A 697 22.31 -6.24 -24.63
C ALA A 697 21.89 -5.44 -23.39
N ALA A 698 22.73 -5.38 -22.35
CA ALA A 698 22.47 -4.58 -21.16
C ALA A 698 22.34 -3.09 -21.50
N ARG A 699 23.27 -2.54 -22.28
CA ARG A 699 23.27 -1.13 -22.70
C ARG A 699 22.09 -0.79 -23.61
N ALA A 700 21.70 -1.71 -24.48
CA ALA A 700 20.57 -1.52 -25.39
C ALA A 700 19.19 -1.42 -24.69
N LEU A 701 19.10 -1.72 -23.39
CA LEU A 701 17.85 -1.60 -22.64
C LEU A 701 17.35 -0.16 -22.54
N GLU A 702 18.25 0.83 -22.51
CA GLU A 702 17.88 2.25 -22.42
C GLU A 702 17.11 2.72 -23.66
N ASP A 703 17.44 2.17 -24.83
CA ASP A 703 16.82 2.50 -26.11
C ASP A 703 15.60 1.61 -26.44
N ARG A 704 15.29 0.62 -25.61
CA ARG A 704 14.22 -0.36 -25.87
C ARG A 704 12.80 0.20 -25.71
N GLY A 705 12.65 1.36 -25.08
CA GLY A 705 11.35 2.00 -24.83
C GLY A 705 10.51 1.30 -23.75
N ILE A 706 11.16 0.76 -22.71
CA ILE A 706 10.51 0.11 -21.56
C ILE A 706 9.63 1.14 -20.83
N ARG A 707 8.35 0.79 -20.62
CA ARG A 707 7.35 1.66 -19.98
C ARG A 707 7.17 1.31 -18.51
N GLY A 708 6.72 2.28 -17.71
CA GLY A 708 6.37 2.05 -16.30
C GLY A 708 5.37 0.91 -16.09
N SER A 709 4.43 0.71 -17.02
CA SER A 709 3.45 -0.39 -16.98
C SER A 709 4.05 -1.80 -17.09
N GLN A 710 5.30 -1.92 -17.55
CA GLN A 710 6.04 -3.18 -17.63
C GLN A 710 6.86 -3.48 -16.36
N LEU A 711 7.04 -2.50 -15.47
CA LEU A 711 7.88 -2.64 -14.29
C LEU A 711 7.04 -3.09 -13.09
N ALA A 712 7.56 -4.07 -12.34
CA ALA A 712 7.01 -4.49 -11.05
C ALA A 712 7.98 -4.07 -9.94
N ALA A 713 7.68 -2.94 -9.29
CA ALA A 713 8.59 -2.31 -8.35
C ALA A 713 8.16 -2.53 -6.88
N LEU A 714 9.11 -2.32 -5.98
CA LEU A 714 8.90 -2.25 -4.54
C LEU A 714 9.12 -0.81 -4.07
N GLY A 715 8.36 -0.35 -3.09
CA GLY A 715 8.48 0.98 -2.50
C GLY A 715 8.61 0.88 -0.99
N ALA A 716 9.81 0.62 -0.50
CA ALA A 716 10.05 0.37 0.93
C ALA A 716 10.16 1.66 1.77
N HIS A 717 10.22 2.83 1.13
CA HIS A 717 10.52 4.10 1.79
C HIS A 717 9.43 5.16 1.53
N PRO A 718 8.17 4.93 1.95
CA PRO A 718 7.13 5.93 1.82
C PRO A 718 7.44 7.14 2.72
N LEU A 719 7.43 8.37 2.19
CA LEU A 719 7.71 9.62 2.91
C LEU A 719 6.80 10.78 2.46
N GLY A 720 6.76 11.88 3.21
CA GLY A 720 6.30 13.20 2.72
C GLY A 720 4.81 13.53 2.82
N THR A 721 3.97 12.59 3.25
CA THR A 721 2.51 12.77 3.27
C THR A 721 1.96 13.72 4.34
N CYS A 722 2.80 14.06 5.31
CA CYS A 722 2.56 15.12 6.29
C CYS A 722 3.81 16.01 6.38
N ALA A 723 4.39 16.37 5.22
CA ALA A 723 5.67 17.06 5.12
C ALA A 723 5.74 18.32 6.00
N MET A 724 6.93 18.56 6.57
CA MET A 724 7.27 19.85 7.17
C MET A 724 7.22 20.99 6.14
N GLY A 725 6.77 22.16 6.58
CA GLY A 725 6.83 23.37 5.78
C GLY A 725 6.70 24.63 6.63
N ALA A 726 6.93 25.78 6.01
CA ALA A 726 6.87 27.07 6.71
C ALA A 726 5.45 27.49 7.14
N ASN A 727 4.41 26.93 6.52
CA ASN A 727 2.99 27.19 6.83
C ASN A 727 2.08 26.08 6.23
N ALA A 728 0.79 26.12 6.53
CA ALA A 728 -0.22 25.14 6.10
C ALA A 728 -0.39 25.00 4.58
N GLU A 729 -0.01 26.01 3.79
CA GLU A 729 -0.02 25.93 2.32
C GLU A 729 1.19 25.16 1.77
N ARG A 730 2.27 25.08 2.56
CA ARG A 730 3.54 24.46 2.16
C ARG A 730 3.80 23.12 2.86
N GLY A 731 3.19 22.86 4.01
CA GLY A 731 3.32 21.60 4.76
C GLY A 731 2.08 21.24 5.56
N VAL A 732 2.18 20.18 6.35
CA VAL A 732 1.16 19.72 7.31
C VAL A 732 1.60 19.97 8.75
N VAL A 733 2.90 19.89 9.00
CA VAL A 733 3.53 20.30 10.25
C VAL A 733 4.51 21.45 10.04
N ASP A 734 4.75 22.22 11.08
CA ASP A 734 5.84 23.19 11.12
C ASP A 734 7.21 22.50 11.34
N PHE A 735 8.28 23.30 11.39
CA PHE A 735 9.65 22.80 11.60
C PHE A 735 9.91 22.30 13.04
N GLU A 736 8.95 22.45 13.95
CA GLU A 736 8.95 21.89 15.30
C GLU A 736 8.09 20.62 15.40
N HIS A 737 7.64 20.07 14.26
CA HIS A 737 6.75 18.92 14.13
C HIS A 737 5.29 19.15 14.53
N ARG A 738 4.88 20.37 14.88
CA ARG A 738 3.51 20.66 15.33
C ARG A 738 2.56 20.70 14.12
N VAL A 739 1.41 20.04 14.22
CA VAL A 739 0.37 20.07 13.18
C VAL A 739 -0.24 21.46 13.11
N PHE A 740 -0.30 22.05 11.92
CA PHE A 740 -0.91 23.36 11.73
C PHE A 740 -2.36 23.36 12.24
N GLY A 741 -2.70 24.35 13.07
CA GLY A 741 -4.02 24.48 13.70
C GLY A 741 -4.16 23.83 15.08
N PHE A 742 -3.11 23.15 15.58
CA PHE A 742 -3.09 22.54 16.91
C PHE A 742 -1.91 23.07 17.72
N GLU A 743 -2.04 23.19 19.04
CA GLU A 743 -0.91 23.57 19.90
C GLU A 743 -0.17 22.33 20.45
N ASN A 744 -0.89 21.22 20.60
CA ASN A 744 -0.43 20.03 21.32
C ASN A 744 -0.45 18.72 20.51
N LEU A 745 -0.57 18.81 19.18
CA LEU A 745 -0.55 17.67 18.27
C LEU A 745 0.67 17.75 17.35
N TYR A 746 1.42 16.65 17.26
CA TYR A 746 2.68 16.56 16.53
C TYR A 746 2.72 15.35 15.59
N VAL A 747 3.53 15.41 14.54
CA VAL A 747 3.84 14.26 13.67
C VAL A 747 5.34 14.01 13.64
N VAL A 748 5.74 12.81 14.09
CA VAL A 748 7.14 12.41 14.16
C VAL A 748 7.28 11.00 13.58
N ASP A 749 7.31 10.94 12.25
CA ASP A 749 7.60 9.74 11.45
C ASP A 749 8.01 10.14 10.01
N GLY A 750 8.13 9.15 9.12
CA GLY A 750 8.48 9.35 7.71
C GLY A 750 7.55 10.29 6.94
N SER A 751 6.29 10.48 7.37
CA SER A 751 5.35 11.40 6.72
C SER A 751 5.84 12.85 6.80
N SER A 752 6.59 13.21 7.86
CA SER A 752 7.11 14.56 8.10
C SER A 752 8.37 14.90 7.29
N VAL A 753 9.07 13.89 6.76
CA VAL A 753 10.26 14.06 5.91
C VAL A 753 9.83 14.66 4.56
N PRO A 754 10.29 15.87 4.18
CA PRO A 754 9.65 16.65 3.12
C PRO A 754 9.94 16.15 1.70
N THR A 755 11.04 15.44 1.46
CA THR A 755 11.43 14.96 0.12
C THR A 755 12.03 13.56 0.17
N SER A 756 12.09 12.89 -0.98
CA SER A 756 12.83 11.63 -1.11
C SER A 756 14.33 11.88 -0.88
N LEU A 757 14.96 11.02 -0.06
CA LEU A 757 16.36 11.18 0.31
C LEU A 757 17.33 10.59 -0.74
N GLY A 758 16.85 9.73 -1.63
CA GLY A 758 17.70 8.92 -2.51
C GLY A 758 18.49 7.81 -1.79
N VAL A 759 18.30 7.65 -0.47
CA VAL A 759 18.85 6.58 0.38
C VAL A 759 17.81 6.14 1.41
N ASN A 760 18.12 5.09 2.19
CA ASN A 760 17.22 4.53 3.22
C ASN A 760 16.94 5.57 4.33
N PRO A 761 15.68 5.82 4.73
CA PRO A 761 15.32 6.96 5.56
C PRO A 761 15.31 6.72 7.06
N GLN A 762 15.58 5.49 7.52
CA GLN A 762 15.41 5.13 8.95
C GLN A 762 16.21 6.06 9.86
N MET A 763 17.49 6.31 9.57
CA MET A 763 18.32 7.16 10.42
C MET A 763 17.82 8.59 10.44
N THR A 764 17.34 9.13 9.30
CA THR A 764 16.81 10.48 9.21
C THR A 764 15.54 10.63 10.04
N ILE A 765 14.63 9.65 9.98
CA ILE A 765 13.41 9.64 10.78
C ILE A 765 13.75 9.61 12.29
N MET A 766 14.70 8.77 12.69
CA MET A 766 15.15 8.67 14.09
C MET A 766 15.91 9.92 14.55
N ALA A 767 16.69 10.56 13.68
CA ALA A 767 17.39 11.81 13.97
C ALA A 767 16.40 12.97 14.18
N MET A 768 15.38 13.07 13.31
CA MET A 768 14.29 14.03 13.49
C MET A 768 13.49 13.75 14.77
N ALA A 769 13.25 12.48 15.11
CA ALA A 769 12.61 12.11 16.37
C ALA A 769 13.45 12.49 17.60
N THR A 770 14.76 12.33 17.52
CA THR A 770 15.70 12.73 18.57
C THR A 770 15.66 14.25 18.77
N ARG A 771 15.66 15.02 17.68
CA ARG A 771 15.48 16.48 17.70
C ARG A 771 14.13 16.88 18.30
N ALA A 772 13.04 16.25 17.86
CA ALA A 772 11.69 16.51 18.34
C ALA A 772 11.57 16.29 19.86
N ALA A 773 12.24 15.26 20.40
CA ALA A 773 12.27 15.01 21.84
C ALA A 773 12.89 16.16 22.63
N GLU A 774 13.93 16.81 22.10
CA GLU A 774 14.58 17.95 22.78
C GLU A 774 13.68 19.18 22.82
N LEU A 775 12.81 19.36 21.83
CA LEU A 775 11.82 20.44 21.78
C LEU A 775 10.64 20.14 22.71
N LEU A 776 10.08 18.93 22.62
CA LEU A 776 8.93 18.50 23.40
C LEU A 776 9.20 18.40 24.90
N ALA A 777 10.42 18.04 25.30
CA ALA A 777 10.78 17.99 26.73
C ALA A 777 10.94 19.38 27.38
N ARG A 778 10.98 20.46 26.58
CA ARG A 778 11.09 21.85 27.07
C ARG A 778 9.74 22.58 27.14
N ALA A 779 8.73 22.07 26.44
CA ALA A 779 7.38 22.59 26.38
C ALA A 779 6.52 22.03 27.51
#